data_AF-A0A812X8Z3-F1
#
_entry.id   AF-A0A812X8Z3-F1
#
_cell.length_a   1.000
_cell.length_b   1.000
_cell.length_c   1.000
_cell.angle_alpha   90.00
_cell.angle_beta   90.00
_cell.angle_gamma   90.00
#
_symmetry.space_group_name_H-M   'P 1'
#
loop_
_entity.id
_entity.type
_entity.pdbx_description
1 polymer ?
#
loop_
_entity_poly.entity_id
_entity_poly.type
_entity_poly.pdbx_seq_one_letter_code
_entity_poly.pdbx_strand_id
1 'polypeptide(L)'
;MAAPFLEEPLYSFWKNQGAGEDTAETPGMRVDVEKYRMKYRSYRLGYTPAKGPVEDILKEAEKDSTRSKHKIAGTEDEDKSPIDEPLFHHLSDAKRADIGKYRDDYRKYRLGYASGAKGEVANLFKRTISQSHGGYQEVERICKELSEDDDSDLIRTVSEPAVPTWLPNRLKGLTTQLSGIFADAADESASGSQPIFFTQPQSVLPDPSASYIKVPQMPDGSLQLDAGFLLSNTPLPKAATEFSSIHVIQTAGVSAKIGAAQVKNSAAKLGKQCVVHDWPTIPDNDAKAEYDALYNVASDLILQGANRATLLVFVGAGEPGEMALAVILAMLPFRGIQLAYVTPATEYENPLRTLRSPSGVFEYTATQPERMGRASLAAIFGPLEPCTFKEPLTTWSPLRPEVHPEEQPAPFKIGGLDLPMVTFEGAYSDGVERLANLLVSHYGQDVYPVVSVGETGDALGYGDDLLGAIAAHDCPGFYFPHASGETCKSPEAYGQLELLKAIGAAKQSGKKVVVIAVGGGVNGNATGMIAAMTGSVFVEVPTTLMHYNDATTSAKKAFSLVVNGQILSKNILGTFYLPQLVFCISETFLTLSKSSVHAAVGEACKTMGMLGIANSKTGQEDWHNILGGVEFASDFTKIIETVGGFEKLIRFLQGTRELKAKALALGEELSAMRMERASFGQMATCAKHREKRLAELRRFFHDQLTSEDRAEVIKFLTVINTEIIAAKAMFLAYSDPFEKYRALLFEYAHTLGHGVEAFMNGLYRRATACGLDYSEAFRLHGQCVGMAVLWAGEMSKQQGLLDGDGFLAHQGLLYTFNRFGGYDFAPLRRLCDQLSVSKEEFCEGVLQVVRRDNKRGYCKCAADSSVDQLVRERPGCLLRSSDPDAELRYLVEVTEDSQRRVLERAYDCEFDKVAVLKDGNLQLVSRMEASGQEGDQVKTASALRGLIGSLYKEGSGETEA
;
A
#
# COMPACT_ATOMS: atom_id res chain seq x y z
N MET A 1 2.77 -25.48 -11.61
CA MET A 1 1.30 -25.43 -11.80
C MET A 1 0.66 -26.09 -10.58
N ALA A 2 -0.32 -25.43 -9.94
CA ALA A 2 -1.15 -25.88 -8.80
C ALA A 2 -0.51 -26.04 -7.39
N ALA A 3 0.40 -25.15 -6.95
CA ALA A 3 1.03 -25.24 -5.62
C ALA A 3 1.16 -23.97 -4.72
N PRO A 4 0.45 -22.82 -4.91
CA PRO A 4 0.44 -21.75 -3.90
C PRO A 4 -0.61 -21.91 -2.79
N PHE A 5 -1.61 -22.78 -2.93
CA PHE A 5 -2.89 -22.68 -2.18
C PHE A 5 -3.19 -23.87 -1.25
N LEU A 6 -2.25 -24.30 -0.40
CA LEU A 6 -2.50 -25.42 0.52
C LEU A 6 -2.90 -25.02 1.95
N GLU A 7 -2.87 -23.74 2.35
CA GLU A 7 -3.36 -23.35 3.68
C GLU A 7 -4.88 -23.50 3.84
N GLU A 8 -5.67 -23.19 2.80
CA GLU A 8 -7.13 -23.25 2.83
C GLU A 8 -7.70 -24.68 2.80
N PRO A 9 -7.19 -25.60 1.95
CA PRO A 9 -7.57 -27.01 1.98
C PRO A 9 -7.13 -27.73 3.26
N LEU A 10 -5.93 -27.43 3.80
CA LEU A 10 -5.47 -27.98 5.08
C LEU A 10 -6.20 -27.40 6.30
N TYR A 11 -6.83 -26.25 6.21
CA TYR A 11 -7.68 -25.75 7.29
C TYR A 11 -9.11 -26.31 7.17
N SER A 12 -9.64 -26.37 5.95
CA SER A 12 -11.00 -26.85 5.65
C SER A 12 -11.18 -28.36 5.78
N PHE A 13 -10.17 -29.16 5.42
CA PHE A 13 -10.17 -30.63 5.58
C PHE A 13 -10.32 -31.05 7.06
N TRP A 14 -9.77 -30.26 7.99
CA TRP A 14 -9.77 -30.58 9.42
C TRP A 14 -11.03 -30.06 10.12
N LYS A 15 -11.60 -28.94 9.66
CA LYS A 15 -12.89 -28.42 10.13
C LYS A 15 -14.05 -29.35 9.72
N ASN A 16 -13.98 -29.95 8.53
CA ASN A 16 -15.01 -30.86 8.01
C ASN A 16 -14.96 -32.28 8.61
N GLN A 17 -13.95 -32.66 9.39
CA GLN A 17 -13.88 -33.95 10.10
C GLN A 17 -14.52 -33.90 11.51
N GLY A 18 -15.24 -32.83 11.86
CA GLY A 18 -16.15 -32.83 13.02
C GLY A 18 -15.54 -32.39 14.36
N ALA A 19 -14.50 -31.58 14.37
CA ALA A 19 -14.05 -30.91 15.59
C ALA A 19 -14.80 -29.58 15.77
N GLY A 20 -16.00 -29.65 16.35
CA GLY A 20 -16.69 -28.48 16.89
C GLY A 20 -15.98 -27.97 18.14
N GLU A 21 -16.09 -26.66 18.40
CA GLU A 21 -15.85 -26.10 19.72
C GLU A 21 -16.82 -26.77 20.71
N ASP A 22 -16.30 -27.16 21.88
CA ASP A 22 -16.96 -27.92 22.96
C ASP A 22 -17.25 -29.42 22.73
N THR A 23 -16.21 -30.26 22.79
CA THR A 23 -16.29 -31.56 23.48
C THR A 23 -15.02 -31.83 24.29
N ALA A 24 -15.20 -31.99 25.60
CA ALA A 24 -14.25 -32.66 26.47
C ALA A 24 -14.17 -34.16 26.10
N GLU A 25 -12.99 -34.74 26.33
CA GLU A 25 -12.73 -36.20 26.33
C GLU A 25 -12.82 -36.93 24.97
N THR A 26 -11.78 -36.80 24.14
CA THR A 26 -11.38 -37.92 23.26
C THR A 26 -9.85 -37.94 23.11
N PRO A 27 -9.13 -38.85 23.79
CA PRO A 27 -7.69 -39.01 23.62
C PRO A 27 -7.43 -39.91 22.39
N GLY A 28 -6.95 -39.34 21.27
CA GLY A 28 -6.50 -40.21 20.17
C GLY A 28 -6.15 -39.58 18.83
N MET A 29 -6.66 -38.40 18.47
CA MET A 29 -6.33 -37.75 17.19
C MET A 29 -5.44 -36.53 17.42
N ARG A 30 -4.12 -36.73 17.34
CA ARG A 30 -3.13 -35.63 17.27
C ARG A 30 -2.21 -35.87 16.09
N VAL A 31 -2.45 -35.15 15.00
CA VAL A 31 -1.45 -34.96 13.95
C VAL A 31 -0.71 -33.66 14.25
N ASP A 32 0.62 -33.73 14.32
CA ASP A 32 1.47 -32.57 14.58
C ASP A 32 1.55 -31.68 13.33
N VAL A 33 0.62 -30.73 13.25
CA VAL A 33 0.48 -29.78 12.13
C VAL A 33 1.77 -28.97 11.92
N GLU A 34 2.54 -28.73 12.98
CA GLU A 34 3.77 -27.95 12.92
C GLU A 34 4.90 -28.73 12.21
N LYS A 35 4.95 -30.06 12.41
CA LYS A 35 5.90 -30.97 11.72
C LYS A 35 5.75 -30.89 10.20
N TYR A 36 4.52 -30.90 9.69
CA TYR A 36 4.26 -30.88 8.25
C TYR A 36 4.40 -29.49 7.63
N ARG A 37 4.10 -28.41 8.39
CA ARG A 37 4.42 -27.02 8.01
C ARG A 37 5.91 -26.78 7.84
N MET A 38 6.73 -27.32 8.75
CA MET A 38 8.18 -27.21 8.69
C MET A 38 8.77 -27.97 7.49
N LYS A 39 8.32 -29.21 7.23
CA LYS A 39 8.74 -29.98 6.04
C LYS A 39 8.40 -29.25 4.73
N TYR A 40 7.20 -28.70 4.61
CA TYR A 40 6.77 -27.94 3.42
C TYR A 40 7.59 -26.65 3.24
N ARG A 41 7.91 -25.94 4.34
CA ARG A 41 8.80 -24.77 4.30
C ARG A 41 10.23 -25.12 3.85
N SER A 42 10.81 -26.20 4.37
CA SER A 42 12.15 -26.64 3.97
C SER A 42 12.23 -27.06 2.50
N TYR A 43 11.18 -27.72 1.98
CA TYR A 43 11.08 -28.06 0.55
C TYR A 43 10.99 -26.82 -0.35
N ARG A 44 10.17 -25.83 0.01
CA ARG A 44 9.98 -24.59 -0.78
C ARG A 44 11.24 -23.71 -0.83
N LEU A 45 12.06 -23.75 0.21
CA LEU A 45 13.28 -22.96 0.34
C LEU A 45 14.52 -23.70 -0.20
N GLY A 46 14.36 -24.88 -0.81
CA GLY A 46 15.45 -25.64 -1.43
C GLY A 46 16.40 -26.35 -0.45
N TYR A 47 16.04 -26.40 0.85
CA TYR A 47 16.88 -27.03 1.88
C TYR A 47 16.78 -28.57 1.91
N THR A 48 15.85 -29.17 1.15
CA THR A 48 15.69 -30.62 1.04
C THR A 48 15.67 -31.04 -0.43
N PRO A 49 16.41 -32.08 -0.86
CA PRO A 49 16.39 -32.55 -2.24
C PRO A 49 14.98 -33.00 -2.63
N ALA A 50 14.51 -32.58 -3.80
CA ALA A 50 13.18 -32.93 -4.30
C ALA A 50 13.08 -34.43 -4.63
N LYS A 51 12.66 -35.24 -3.66
CA LYS A 51 12.14 -36.58 -3.92
C LYS A 51 10.60 -36.53 -3.93
N GLY A 52 10.02 -36.20 -5.09
CA GLY A 52 8.60 -36.41 -5.40
C GLY A 52 7.67 -35.17 -5.31
N PRO A 53 6.51 -35.20 -5.99
CA PRO A 53 5.50 -34.14 -5.97
C PRO A 53 4.78 -34.01 -4.61
N VAL A 54 4.24 -32.83 -4.32
CA VAL A 54 3.52 -32.44 -3.08
C VAL A 54 2.42 -33.44 -2.65
N GLU A 55 1.88 -34.21 -3.60
CA GLU A 55 0.95 -35.32 -3.37
C GLU A 55 1.49 -36.39 -2.42
N ASP A 56 2.81 -36.59 -2.33
CA ASP A 56 3.40 -37.59 -1.45
C ASP A 56 3.39 -37.15 0.03
N ILE A 57 3.49 -35.84 0.31
CA ILE A 57 3.35 -35.27 1.67
C ILE A 57 1.88 -35.38 2.13
N LEU A 58 0.92 -35.15 1.23
CA LEU A 58 -0.51 -35.29 1.52
C LEU A 58 -0.89 -36.76 1.73
N LYS A 59 -0.32 -37.70 0.95
CA LYS A 59 -0.47 -39.15 1.17
C LYS A 59 0.17 -39.63 2.48
N GLU A 60 1.29 -39.03 2.90
CA GLU A 60 1.91 -39.29 4.21
C GLU A 60 0.98 -38.86 5.35
N ALA A 61 0.40 -37.67 5.25
CA ALA A 61 -0.57 -37.15 6.22
C ALA A 61 -1.87 -37.98 6.25
N GLU A 62 -2.36 -38.44 5.09
CA GLU A 62 -3.50 -39.36 5.00
C GLU A 62 -3.20 -40.73 5.60
N LYS A 63 -1.99 -41.29 5.38
CA LYS A 63 -1.54 -42.54 6.01
C LYS A 63 -1.44 -42.43 7.53
N ASP A 64 -0.93 -41.33 8.07
CA ASP A 64 -0.89 -41.07 9.51
C ASP A 64 -2.32 -40.93 10.10
N SER A 65 -3.24 -40.31 9.37
CA SER A 65 -4.65 -40.20 9.78
C SER A 65 -5.39 -41.55 9.72
N THR A 66 -5.09 -42.41 8.74
CA THR A 66 -5.77 -43.71 8.55
C THR A 66 -5.19 -44.81 9.44
N ARG A 67 -3.90 -44.76 9.80
CA ARG A 67 -3.32 -45.62 10.86
C ARG A 67 -3.99 -45.43 12.22
N SER A 68 -4.56 -44.25 12.50
CA SER A 68 -5.37 -44.01 13.71
C SER A 68 -6.79 -44.57 13.64
N LYS A 69 -7.34 -44.82 12.43
CA LYS A 69 -8.68 -45.41 12.23
C LYS A 69 -8.70 -46.94 12.26
N HIS A 70 -7.56 -47.63 12.05
CA HIS A 70 -7.48 -49.10 12.04
C HIS A 70 -7.18 -49.74 13.42
N LYS A 71 -7.24 -48.99 14.52
CA LYS A 71 -7.05 -49.51 15.89
C LYS A 71 -8.34 -49.59 16.75
N ILE A 72 -9.51 -49.42 16.14
CA ILE A 72 -10.80 -49.53 16.83
C ILE A 72 -11.73 -50.50 16.08
N ALA A 73 -11.30 -51.76 15.92
CA ALA A 73 -12.19 -52.86 15.60
C ALA A 73 -11.48 -54.20 15.88
N GLY A 74 -12.04 -55.00 16.79
CA GLY A 74 -11.77 -56.45 16.87
C GLY A 74 -10.87 -56.93 18.02
N THR A 75 -11.53 -57.24 19.14
CA THR A 75 -11.40 -58.42 20.04
C THR A 75 -10.20 -59.38 19.95
N GLU A 76 -9.74 -59.75 21.17
CA GLU A 76 -9.21 -61.05 21.64
C GLU A 76 -7.71 -61.40 21.45
N ASP A 77 -6.99 -61.26 22.58
CA ASP A 77 -6.08 -62.19 23.27
C ASP A 77 -4.76 -62.75 22.68
N GLU A 78 -3.80 -62.85 23.61
CA GLU A 78 -2.54 -63.64 23.68
C GLU A 78 -1.22 -63.13 23.02
N ASP A 79 -0.46 -62.37 23.83
CA ASP A 79 0.92 -62.63 24.31
C ASP A 79 2.02 -63.15 23.33
N LYS A 80 2.94 -62.25 22.89
CA LYS A 80 4.41 -62.21 23.22
C LYS A 80 5.29 -61.42 22.20
N SER A 81 5.65 -60.17 22.59
CA SER A 81 6.98 -59.48 22.55
C SER A 81 7.82 -59.28 21.25
N PRO A 82 8.82 -58.36 21.17
CA PRO A 82 8.87 -56.92 21.53
C PRO A 82 9.51 -56.03 20.42
N ILE A 83 9.26 -54.71 20.41
CA ILE A 83 10.25 -53.71 19.92
C ILE A 83 10.22 -52.50 20.86
N ASP A 84 11.40 -52.19 21.42
CA ASP A 84 11.69 -51.20 22.46
C ASP A 84 11.58 -49.73 22.01
N GLU A 85 11.02 -48.89 22.89
CA GLU A 85 11.14 -47.42 22.91
C GLU A 85 12.23 -47.00 23.91
N PRO A 86 13.37 -46.41 23.50
CA PRO A 86 14.39 -45.98 24.45
C PRO A 86 14.26 -44.47 24.69
N LEU A 87 13.79 -44.05 25.87
CA LEU A 87 14.30 -42.85 26.61
C LEU A 87 13.52 -42.51 27.89
N PHE A 88 12.35 -43.09 28.16
CA PHE A 88 11.51 -42.68 29.30
C PHE A 88 11.76 -43.42 30.63
N HIS A 89 12.56 -44.49 30.63
CA HIS A 89 12.76 -45.35 31.80
C HIS A 89 13.88 -44.95 32.76
N HIS A 90 14.63 -43.87 32.50
CA HIS A 90 15.81 -43.51 33.32
C HIS A 90 15.66 -42.24 34.18
N LEU A 91 14.44 -41.75 34.40
CA LEU A 91 14.20 -40.59 35.27
C LEU A 91 13.60 -41.02 36.61
N SER A 92 14.23 -40.61 37.71
CA SER A 92 13.70 -40.79 39.06
C SER A 92 12.38 -40.02 39.23
N ASP A 93 11.52 -40.46 40.17
CA ASP A 93 10.19 -39.87 40.35
C ASP A 93 10.22 -38.37 40.72
N ALA A 94 11.30 -37.91 41.37
CA ALA A 94 11.56 -36.49 41.59
C ALA A 94 11.72 -35.70 40.27
N LYS A 95 12.37 -36.28 39.25
CA LYS A 95 12.54 -35.65 37.93
C LYS A 95 11.27 -35.69 37.08
N ARG A 96 10.38 -36.67 37.31
CA ARG A 96 9.07 -36.74 36.65
C ARG A 96 8.11 -35.67 37.17
N ALA A 97 8.15 -35.37 38.47
CA ALA A 97 7.37 -34.28 39.07
C ALA A 97 7.80 -32.90 38.56
N ASP A 98 9.10 -32.66 38.37
CA ASP A 98 9.63 -31.41 37.82
C ASP A 98 9.22 -31.17 36.36
N ILE A 99 9.12 -32.24 35.55
CA ILE A 99 8.64 -32.16 34.16
C ILE A 99 7.12 -31.92 34.10
N GLY A 100 6.36 -32.51 35.04
CA GLY A 100 4.93 -32.22 35.20
C GLY A 100 4.68 -30.75 35.53
N LYS A 101 5.45 -30.23 36.50
CA LYS A 101 5.42 -28.81 36.88
C LYS A 101 5.86 -27.89 35.73
N TYR A 102 6.89 -28.27 34.97
CA TYR A 102 7.33 -27.54 33.76
C TYR A 102 6.23 -27.47 32.69
N ARG A 103 5.50 -28.57 32.44
CA ARG A 103 4.40 -28.58 31.47
C ARG A 103 3.25 -27.68 31.91
N ASP A 104 2.91 -27.67 33.19
CA ASP A 104 1.87 -26.81 33.72
C ASP A 104 2.27 -25.33 33.74
N ASP A 105 3.51 -25.02 34.11
CA ASP A 105 4.02 -23.65 34.11
C ASP A 105 4.18 -23.09 32.69
N TYR A 106 4.60 -23.92 31.73
CA TYR A 106 4.65 -23.57 30.30
C TYR A 106 3.25 -23.40 29.70
N ARG A 107 2.28 -24.22 30.14
CA ARG A 107 0.87 -24.11 29.71
C ARG A 107 0.22 -22.83 30.27
N LYS A 108 0.51 -22.47 31.52
CA LYS A 108 0.08 -21.20 32.13
C LYS A 108 0.73 -19.97 31.46
N TYR A 109 1.99 -20.07 31.06
CA TYR A 109 2.67 -19.06 30.24
C TYR A 109 1.98 -18.85 28.88
N ARG A 110 1.62 -19.94 28.18
CA ARG A 110 0.98 -19.88 26.85
C ARG A 110 -0.46 -19.32 26.88
N LEU A 111 -1.11 -19.40 28.04
CA LEU A 111 -2.47 -18.90 28.27
C LEU A 111 -2.50 -17.53 28.98
N GLY A 112 -1.34 -16.91 29.21
CA GLY A 112 -1.24 -15.54 29.76
C GLY A 112 -1.36 -15.39 31.28
N TYR A 113 -1.31 -16.49 32.06
CA TYR A 113 -1.60 -16.46 33.50
C TYR A 113 -0.38 -16.30 34.44
N ALA A 114 0.86 -16.17 33.94
CA ALA A 114 2.04 -15.94 34.80
C ALA A 114 3.20 -15.18 34.11
N SER A 115 3.73 -14.15 34.77
CA SER A 115 4.88 -13.34 34.36
C SER A 115 6.11 -13.66 35.23
N GLY A 116 7.13 -14.36 34.70
CA GLY A 116 8.40 -14.53 35.45
C GLY A 116 9.37 -15.66 35.05
N ALA A 117 9.07 -16.55 34.10
CA ALA A 117 9.82 -17.81 33.93
C ALA A 117 10.96 -17.79 32.87
N LYS A 118 11.58 -16.65 32.53
CA LYS A 118 12.72 -16.64 31.59
C LYS A 118 14.06 -17.02 32.24
N GLY A 119 14.24 -16.76 33.53
CA GLY A 119 15.52 -16.96 34.23
C GLY A 119 15.83 -18.40 34.66
N GLU A 120 14.82 -19.22 34.94
CA GLU A 120 15.03 -20.58 35.47
C GLU A 120 15.16 -21.65 34.37
N VAL A 121 14.54 -21.44 33.20
CA VAL A 121 14.60 -22.38 32.06
C VAL A 121 16.01 -22.44 31.45
N ALA A 122 16.69 -21.30 31.34
CA ALA A 122 18.07 -21.24 30.85
C ALA A 122 19.08 -21.90 31.82
N ASN A 123 18.81 -21.83 33.13
CA ASN A 123 19.67 -22.41 34.17
C ASN A 123 19.50 -23.93 34.30
N LEU A 124 18.32 -24.49 34.00
CA LEU A 124 18.09 -25.93 34.01
C LEU A 124 18.76 -26.63 32.80
N PHE A 125 18.76 -25.99 31.63
CA PHE A 125 19.43 -26.49 30.43
C PHE A 125 20.96 -26.51 30.62
N LYS A 126 21.54 -25.46 31.24
CA LYS A 126 22.98 -25.41 31.57
C LYS A 126 23.39 -26.46 32.62
N ARG A 127 22.56 -26.75 33.64
CA ARG A 127 22.85 -27.79 34.64
C ARG A 127 22.76 -29.22 34.10
N THR A 128 21.91 -29.46 33.11
CA THR A 128 21.72 -30.80 32.53
C THR A 128 22.91 -31.20 31.64
N ILE A 129 23.50 -30.23 30.92
CA ILE A 129 24.69 -30.44 30.09
C ILE A 129 25.97 -30.55 30.94
N SER A 130 26.03 -29.91 32.11
CA SER A 130 27.26 -29.89 32.93
C SER A 130 27.48 -31.10 33.85
N GLN A 131 26.64 -32.14 33.80
CA GLN A 131 26.69 -33.27 34.76
C GLN A 131 26.89 -34.67 34.14
N SER A 132 27.15 -34.80 32.83
CA SER A 132 27.52 -36.07 32.21
C SER A 132 28.85 -35.96 31.47
N HIS A 133 29.91 -36.57 32.01
CA HIS A 133 31.19 -36.73 31.32
C HIS A 133 30.96 -37.53 30.01
N GLY A 134 31.29 -36.94 28.86
CA GLY A 134 31.39 -37.64 27.57
C GLY A 134 30.28 -37.38 26.54
N GLY A 135 29.26 -36.56 26.84
CA GLY A 135 28.08 -36.41 25.97
C GLY A 135 28.30 -35.77 24.59
N TYR A 136 29.42 -35.06 24.36
CA TYR A 136 29.69 -34.41 23.07
C TYR A 136 30.27 -35.37 22.03
N GLN A 137 31.02 -36.40 22.47
CA GLN A 137 31.70 -37.34 21.56
C GLN A 137 30.77 -38.44 21.03
N GLU A 138 29.72 -38.81 21.77
CA GLU A 138 28.75 -39.83 21.32
C GLU A 138 27.81 -39.27 20.23
N VAL A 139 27.46 -37.98 20.30
CA VAL A 139 26.66 -37.30 19.26
C VAL A 139 27.48 -37.16 17.97
N GLU A 140 28.78 -36.88 18.07
CA GLU A 140 29.67 -36.77 16.92
C GLU A 140 29.93 -38.14 16.25
N ARG A 141 29.96 -39.25 17.01
CA ARG A 141 30.04 -40.61 16.46
C ARG A 141 28.78 -41.00 15.69
N ILE A 142 27.61 -40.71 16.25
CA ILE A 142 26.30 -41.00 15.61
C ILE A 142 26.14 -40.20 14.30
N CYS A 143 26.62 -38.95 14.26
CA CYS A 143 26.60 -38.16 13.03
C CYS A 143 27.57 -38.67 11.95
N LYS A 144 28.66 -39.37 12.32
CA LYS A 144 29.58 -40.01 11.37
C LYS A 144 29.06 -41.34 10.85
N GLU A 145 28.42 -42.15 11.70
CA GLU A 145 27.82 -43.45 11.33
C GLU A 145 26.61 -43.31 10.39
N LEU A 146 25.98 -42.13 10.32
CA LEU A 146 24.86 -41.83 9.41
C LEU A 146 25.29 -41.30 8.03
N SER A 147 26.60 -41.26 7.73
CA SER A 147 27.14 -40.70 6.48
C SER A 147 27.73 -41.74 5.51
N GLU A 148 27.54 -43.04 5.77
CA GLU A 148 28.03 -44.11 4.90
C GLU A 148 26.85 -44.95 4.37
N ASP A 149 26.40 -44.65 3.15
CA ASP A 149 26.01 -45.68 2.19
C ASP A 149 26.30 -45.19 0.77
N ASP A 150 27.08 -46.01 0.08
CA ASP A 150 27.70 -45.85 -1.22
C ASP A 150 26.72 -45.55 -2.36
N ASP A 151 27.00 -44.50 -3.13
CA ASP A 151 27.07 -44.64 -4.59
C ASP A 151 28.15 -43.70 -5.12
N SER A 152 29.24 -44.34 -5.54
CA SER A 152 30.50 -43.72 -5.90
C SER A 152 30.54 -43.47 -7.40
N ASP A 153 30.44 -42.20 -7.79
CA ASP A 153 31.01 -41.70 -9.04
C ASP A 153 30.98 -40.18 -8.99
N LEU A 154 32.05 -39.55 -8.46
CA LEU A 154 32.54 -38.19 -8.80
C LEU A 154 33.47 -37.64 -7.70
N ILE A 155 34.67 -38.21 -7.56
CA ILE A 155 35.83 -37.46 -7.03
C ILE A 155 37.07 -37.72 -7.89
N ARG A 156 37.42 -36.71 -8.70
CA ARG A 156 38.78 -36.33 -9.12
C ARG A 156 38.61 -35.03 -9.93
N THR A 157 39.25 -33.89 -9.70
CA THR A 157 40.49 -33.56 -8.96
C THR A 157 40.55 -32.04 -8.82
N VAL A 158 40.78 -31.55 -7.59
CA VAL A 158 41.71 -30.49 -7.11
C VAL A 158 42.11 -29.29 -8.03
N SER A 159 42.25 -28.14 -7.35
CA SER A 159 43.16 -26.97 -7.56
C SER A 159 42.66 -25.71 -8.31
N GLU A 160 42.37 -24.65 -7.53
CA GLU A 160 42.82 -23.26 -7.79
C GLU A 160 44.37 -23.17 -7.77
N PRO A 161 45.08 -22.10 -8.21
CA PRO A 161 44.68 -20.68 -8.34
C PRO A 161 45.30 -19.89 -9.55
N ALA A 162 44.89 -18.62 -9.75
CA ALA A 162 45.77 -17.45 -10.04
C ALA A 162 45.09 -16.28 -10.79
N VAL A 163 45.31 -15.06 -10.28
CA VAL A 163 45.27 -13.76 -10.97
C VAL A 163 46.74 -13.31 -11.09
N PRO A 164 47.29 -12.76 -12.21
CA PRO A 164 47.40 -11.28 -12.33
C PRO A 164 47.63 -10.61 -13.74
N THR A 165 47.13 -9.35 -13.87
CA THR A 165 47.78 -8.09 -14.37
C THR A 165 48.13 -7.77 -15.85
N TRP A 166 47.50 -6.73 -16.49
CA TRP A 166 48.03 -5.39 -16.96
C TRP A 166 47.13 -4.66 -18.02
N LEU A 167 47.02 -3.32 -17.88
CA LEU A 167 46.31 -2.26 -18.68
C LEU A 167 47.04 -1.91 -20.03
N PRO A 168 46.69 -0.87 -20.87
CA PRO A 168 45.44 -0.12 -21.19
C PRO A 168 45.23 0.17 -22.72
N ASN A 169 44.02 0.59 -23.17
CA ASN A 169 43.79 1.84 -23.93
C ASN A 169 42.38 1.99 -24.55
N ARG A 170 41.76 3.13 -24.18
CA ARG A 170 40.93 4.05 -24.98
C ARG A 170 39.56 3.61 -25.51
N LEU A 171 38.55 4.20 -24.85
CA LEU A 171 37.51 5.05 -25.44
C LEU A 171 36.66 4.40 -26.55
N LYS A 172 35.71 3.56 -26.14
CA LYS A 172 34.39 3.35 -26.77
C LYS A 172 33.63 2.32 -25.94
N GLY A 173 32.72 2.77 -25.08
CA GLY A 173 31.91 1.86 -24.25
C GLY A 173 31.46 2.51 -22.96
N LEU A 174 30.56 3.47 -23.04
CA LEU A 174 29.88 4.02 -21.86
C LEU A 174 28.37 4.19 -22.08
N THR A 175 27.82 3.54 -23.11
CA THR A 175 26.39 3.53 -23.44
C THR A 175 25.78 2.13 -23.53
N THR A 176 26.49 1.09 -23.10
CA THR A 176 26.01 -0.31 -23.18
C THR A 176 26.02 -1.04 -21.83
N GLN A 177 26.24 -0.33 -20.72
CA GLN A 177 26.26 -0.93 -19.37
C GLN A 177 25.04 -0.60 -18.49
N LEU A 178 24.02 0.06 -19.04
CA LEU A 178 22.72 0.22 -18.37
C LEU A 178 21.59 -0.56 -19.05
N SER A 179 21.79 -1.06 -20.27
CA SER A 179 20.86 -1.98 -20.95
C SER A 179 21.01 -3.44 -20.50
N GLY A 180 22.08 -3.79 -19.78
CA GLY A 180 22.40 -5.16 -19.35
C GLY A 180 21.69 -5.65 -18.08
N ILE A 181 20.81 -4.85 -17.47
CA ILE A 181 19.98 -5.31 -16.33
C ILE A 181 18.62 -5.85 -16.80
N PHE A 182 18.22 -5.59 -18.05
CA PHE A 182 16.89 -5.98 -18.57
C PHE A 182 16.88 -6.71 -19.92
N ALA A 183 18.02 -6.98 -20.57
CA ALA A 183 18.05 -7.56 -21.92
C ALA A 183 18.56 -9.02 -22.07
N ASP A 184 19.10 -9.67 -21.02
CA ASP A 184 19.48 -11.10 -21.08
C ASP A 184 18.29 -12.03 -20.79
N ALA A 185 17.15 -11.80 -21.45
CA ALA A 185 15.98 -12.67 -21.39
C ALA A 185 15.24 -12.81 -22.73
N ALA A 186 15.94 -12.63 -23.85
CA ALA A 186 15.34 -12.77 -25.18
C ALA A 186 16.33 -13.32 -26.22
N ASP A 187 16.91 -14.50 -25.96
CA ASP A 187 16.98 -15.63 -26.93
C ASP A 187 17.89 -16.74 -26.36
N GLU A 188 17.31 -17.72 -25.67
CA GLU A 188 17.75 -19.11 -25.75
C GLU A 188 16.51 -20.00 -25.77
N SER A 189 16.29 -20.64 -26.91
CA SER A 189 15.19 -21.54 -27.15
C SER A 189 15.20 -22.74 -26.19
N ALA A 190 14.10 -22.89 -25.46
CA ALA A 190 13.59 -24.11 -24.84
C ALA A 190 14.32 -24.71 -23.61
N SER A 191 14.19 -24.07 -22.44
CA SER A 191 13.79 -24.74 -21.18
C SER A 191 13.16 -23.75 -20.16
N GLY A 192 11.88 -23.48 -20.40
CA GLY A 192 10.85 -22.83 -19.57
C GLY A 192 11.09 -22.49 -18.09
N SER A 193 11.49 -21.25 -17.81
CA SER A 193 10.81 -20.43 -16.79
C SER A 193 11.00 -18.94 -17.09
N GLN A 194 9.91 -18.21 -17.36
CA GLN A 194 9.97 -16.75 -17.41
C GLN A 194 10.26 -16.19 -16.01
N PRO A 195 10.98 -15.06 -15.87
CA PRO A 195 11.13 -14.40 -14.58
C PRO A 195 9.75 -14.21 -13.93
N ILE A 196 9.64 -14.49 -12.63
CA ILE A 196 8.38 -14.41 -11.85
C ILE A 196 7.66 -13.07 -12.10
N PHE A 197 8.45 -12.02 -12.32
CA PHE A 197 8.02 -10.69 -12.70
C PHE A 197 7.05 -10.65 -13.92
N PHE A 198 7.26 -11.49 -14.93
CA PHE A 198 6.42 -11.57 -16.14
C PHE A 198 5.37 -12.69 -16.10
N THR A 199 5.40 -13.53 -15.07
CA THR A 199 4.38 -14.58 -14.91
C THR A 199 3.06 -13.95 -14.52
N GLN A 200 2.00 -14.25 -15.28
CA GLN A 200 0.63 -13.95 -14.86
C GLN A 200 0.33 -14.82 -13.64
N PRO A 201 -0.11 -14.25 -12.51
CA PRO A 201 -0.66 -15.06 -11.44
C PRO A 201 -1.91 -15.78 -11.95
N GLN A 202 -2.06 -17.03 -11.56
CA GLN A 202 -3.40 -17.61 -11.44
C GLN A 202 -4.11 -16.81 -10.34
N SER A 203 -5.35 -16.39 -10.59
CA SER A 203 -6.07 -15.41 -9.76
C SER A 203 -5.89 -15.65 -8.26
N VAL A 204 -5.62 -14.57 -7.52
CA VAL A 204 -5.33 -14.65 -6.07
C VAL A 204 -6.64 -14.63 -5.27
N LEU A 205 -7.74 -14.20 -5.89
CA LEU A 205 -9.07 -14.20 -5.28
C LEU A 205 -9.93 -15.41 -5.70
N PRO A 206 -10.79 -15.92 -4.80
CA PRO A 206 -11.80 -16.90 -5.17
C PRO A 206 -12.82 -16.27 -6.13
N ASP A 207 -13.45 -17.10 -6.95
CA ASP A 207 -14.57 -16.69 -7.78
C ASP A 207 -15.63 -15.98 -6.93
N PRO A 208 -16.17 -14.83 -7.36
CA PRO A 208 -17.24 -14.17 -6.64
C PRO A 208 -18.41 -15.14 -6.48
N SER A 209 -19.01 -15.11 -5.31
CA SER A 209 -20.24 -15.84 -5.03
C SER A 209 -21.20 -14.94 -4.28
N ALA A 210 -22.49 -15.09 -4.58
CA ALA A 210 -23.57 -14.41 -3.89
C ALA A 210 -24.67 -15.43 -3.59
N SER A 211 -25.08 -15.51 -2.33
CA SER A 211 -26.19 -16.36 -1.91
C SER A 211 -27.50 -15.60 -2.06
N TYR A 212 -28.46 -16.19 -2.76
CA TYR A 212 -29.84 -15.77 -2.74
C TYR A 212 -30.57 -16.59 -1.68
N ILE A 213 -31.29 -15.91 -0.80
CA ILE A 213 -31.86 -16.51 0.41
C ILE A 213 -33.35 -16.21 0.45
N LYS A 214 -34.13 -17.28 0.60
CA LYS A 214 -35.58 -17.20 0.69
C LYS A 214 -35.99 -16.54 2.00
N VAL A 215 -36.82 -15.52 1.91
CA VAL A 215 -37.47 -14.87 3.04
C VAL A 215 -38.99 -15.10 2.94
N PRO A 216 -39.66 -15.42 4.06
CA PRO A 216 -41.12 -15.52 4.08
C PRO A 216 -41.79 -14.22 3.61
N GLN A 217 -42.93 -14.34 2.94
CA GLN A 217 -43.77 -13.21 2.57
C GLN A 217 -44.93 -13.05 3.55
N MET A 218 -45.27 -11.79 3.81
CA MET A 218 -46.48 -11.38 4.50
C MET A 218 -47.69 -11.52 3.56
N PRO A 219 -48.94 -11.54 4.08
CA PRO A 219 -50.14 -11.66 3.26
C PRO A 219 -50.33 -10.56 2.21
N ASP A 220 -49.71 -9.40 2.40
CA ASP A 220 -49.72 -8.26 1.48
C ASP A 220 -48.63 -8.34 0.39
N GLY A 221 -47.86 -9.44 0.34
CA GLY A 221 -46.78 -9.68 -0.61
C GLY A 221 -45.43 -9.06 -0.23
N SER A 222 -45.37 -8.29 0.87
CA SER A 222 -44.11 -7.74 1.39
C SER A 222 -43.24 -8.84 2.02
N LEU A 223 -41.91 -8.65 2.02
CA LEU A 223 -40.99 -9.59 2.66
C LEU A 223 -41.01 -9.41 4.18
N GLN A 224 -40.99 -10.52 4.92
CA GLN A 224 -40.90 -10.54 6.38
C GLN A 224 -39.43 -10.54 6.81
N LEU A 225 -38.88 -9.35 7.05
CA LEU A 225 -37.46 -9.15 7.35
C LEU A 225 -37.20 -9.15 8.85
N ASP A 226 -36.28 -10.01 9.30
CA ASP A 226 -35.80 -10.06 10.68
C ASP A 226 -34.29 -9.81 10.73
N ALA A 227 -33.84 -8.92 11.60
CA ALA A 227 -32.44 -8.56 11.74
C ALA A 227 -31.58 -9.76 12.17
N GLY A 228 -32.07 -10.63 13.06
CA GLY A 228 -31.35 -11.83 13.48
C GLY A 228 -31.13 -12.78 12.31
N PHE A 229 -32.16 -12.97 11.49
CA PHE A 229 -32.07 -13.74 10.25
C PHE A 229 -31.07 -13.14 9.26
N LEU A 230 -31.11 -11.82 9.01
CA LEU A 230 -30.16 -11.15 8.12
C LEU A 230 -28.72 -11.29 8.62
N LEU A 231 -28.49 -11.10 9.93
CA LEU A 231 -27.17 -11.22 10.56
C LEU A 231 -26.62 -12.64 10.49
N SER A 232 -27.45 -13.66 10.73
CA SER A 232 -27.01 -15.07 10.73
C SER A 232 -26.76 -15.62 9.33
N ASN A 233 -27.37 -15.02 8.31
CA ASN A 233 -27.30 -15.49 6.93
C ASN A 233 -26.45 -14.61 6.01
N THR A 234 -25.94 -13.48 6.50
CA THR A 234 -24.97 -12.66 5.77
C THR A 234 -23.56 -13.02 6.25
N PRO A 235 -22.63 -13.38 5.36
CA PRO A 235 -21.25 -13.66 5.74
C PRO A 235 -20.62 -12.48 6.49
N LEU A 236 -19.89 -12.73 7.57
CA LEU A 236 -19.18 -11.68 8.34
C LEU A 236 -17.96 -11.12 7.59
N PRO A 237 -17.55 -9.87 7.89
CA PRO A 237 -16.33 -9.33 7.33
C PRO A 237 -15.11 -10.06 7.90
N LYS A 238 -14.02 -10.13 7.12
CA LYS A 238 -12.78 -10.81 7.55
C LYS A 238 -12.28 -10.21 8.87
N ALA A 239 -11.91 -11.07 9.81
CA ALA A 239 -11.44 -10.75 11.17
C ALA A 239 -12.51 -10.22 12.15
N ALA A 240 -13.77 -10.05 11.71
CA ALA A 240 -14.88 -9.75 12.63
C ALA A 240 -15.49 -11.04 13.18
N THR A 241 -15.82 -11.04 14.47
CA THR A 241 -16.58 -12.11 15.13
C THR A 241 -18.09 -11.84 15.12
N GLU A 242 -18.49 -10.58 14.94
CA GLU A 242 -19.88 -10.15 14.80
C GLU A 242 -20.00 -8.81 14.05
N PHE A 243 -21.21 -8.47 13.60
CA PHE A 243 -21.51 -7.14 13.09
C PHE A 243 -21.67 -6.13 14.25
N SER A 244 -21.07 -4.96 14.07
CA SER A 244 -21.06 -3.87 15.07
C SER A 244 -22.37 -3.07 15.06
N SER A 245 -22.95 -2.83 13.89
CA SER A 245 -24.23 -2.14 13.71
C SER A 245 -24.92 -2.56 12.42
N ILE A 246 -26.20 -2.18 12.26
CA ILE A 246 -26.99 -2.37 11.05
C ILE A 246 -27.40 -1.00 10.51
N HIS A 247 -27.15 -0.73 9.24
CA HIS A 247 -27.64 0.48 8.58
C HIS A 247 -28.57 0.07 7.45
N VAL A 248 -29.79 0.60 7.44
CA VAL A 248 -30.82 0.26 6.45
C VAL A 248 -31.01 1.42 5.49
N ILE A 249 -30.90 1.16 4.19
CA ILE A 249 -31.27 2.10 3.14
C ILE A 249 -32.72 1.84 2.73
N GLN A 250 -33.56 2.85 2.97
CA GLN A 250 -35.00 2.81 2.75
C GLN A 250 -35.35 3.58 1.46
N THR A 251 -35.84 2.88 0.45
CA THR A 251 -36.40 3.50 -0.77
C THR A 251 -37.82 4.03 -0.52
N ALA A 252 -38.35 4.86 -1.43
CA ALA A 252 -39.62 5.56 -1.23
C ALA A 252 -40.86 4.64 -1.14
N GLY A 253 -40.76 3.39 -1.60
CA GLY A 253 -41.86 2.43 -1.69
C GLY A 253 -42.44 2.00 -0.32
N VAL A 254 -43.74 1.74 -0.28
CA VAL A 254 -44.44 1.31 0.96
C VAL A 254 -43.85 0.02 1.52
N SER A 255 -43.61 -0.98 0.68
CA SER A 255 -43.00 -2.25 1.10
C SER A 255 -41.59 -2.06 1.67
N ALA A 256 -40.81 -1.13 1.11
CA ALA A 256 -39.47 -0.83 1.60
C ALA A 256 -39.50 -0.18 2.99
N LYS A 257 -40.45 0.74 3.23
CA LYS A 257 -40.68 1.34 4.55
C LYS A 257 -41.11 0.32 5.60
N ILE A 258 -42.00 -0.60 5.23
CA ILE A 258 -42.43 -1.70 6.11
C ILE A 258 -41.23 -2.58 6.44
N GLY A 259 -40.44 -3.01 5.44
CA GLY A 259 -39.25 -3.82 5.63
C GLY A 259 -38.21 -3.15 6.53
N ALA A 260 -37.90 -1.87 6.29
CA ALA A 260 -36.96 -1.11 7.11
C ALA A 260 -37.42 -1.01 8.58
N ALA A 261 -38.71 -0.80 8.82
CA ALA A 261 -39.28 -0.79 10.16
C ALA A 261 -39.18 -2.18 10.85
N GLN A 262 -39.39 -3.27 10.12
CA GLN A 262 -39.25 -4.63 10.66
C GLN A 262 -37.80 -4.93 11.08
N VAL A 263 -36.82 -4.58 10.25
CA VAL A 263 -35.38 -4.73 10.57
C VAL A 263 -35.01 -3.89 11.79
N LYS A 264 -35.43 -2.62 11.84
CA LYS A 264 -35.14 -1.74 12.99
C LYS A 264 -35.73 -2.28 14.30
N ASN A 265 -36.98 -2.73 14.28
CA ASN A 265 -37.66 -3.24 15.46
C ASN A 265 -37.06 -4.57 15.95
N SER A 266 -36.67 -5.46 15.04
CA SER A 266 -36.01 -6.73 15.40
C SER A 266 -34.57 -6.52 15.88
N ALA A 267 -33.81 -5.61 15.27
CA ALA A 267 -32.46 -5.24 15.71
C ALA A 267 -32.45 -4.70 17.15
N ALA A 268 -33.43 -3.85 17.50
CA ALA A 268 -33.58 -3.33 18.86
C ALA A 268 -33.80 -4.44 19.90
N LYS A 269 -34.55 -5.51 19.56
CA LYS A 269 -34.76 -6.67 20.45
C LYS A 269 -33.47 -7.47 20.66
N LEU A 270 -32.54 -7.43 19.70
CA LEU A 270 -31.23 -8.07 19.78
C LEU A 270 -30.17 -7.17 20.44
N GLY A 271 -30.54 -5.95 20.87
CA GLY A 271 -29.60 -4.98 21.41
C GLY A 271 -28.61 -4.44 20.38
N LYS A 272 -28.89 -4.59 19.08
CA LYS A 272 -28.04 -4.10 17.98
C LYS A 272 -28.43 -2.68 17.59
N GLN A 273 -27.45 -1.80 17.44
CA GLN A 273 -27.68 -0.46 16.91
C GLN A 273 -28.17 -0.55 15.47
N CYS A 274 -29.30 0.12 15.16
CA CYS A 274 -29.87 0.18 13.82
C CYS A 274 -30.22 1.61 13.43
N VAL A 275 -29.65 2.10 12.33
CA VAL A 275 -29.91 3.42 11.74
C VAL A 275 -30.61 3.23 10.39
N VAL A 276 -31.59 4.08 10.08
CA VAL A 276 -32.31 4.05 8.80
C VAL A 276 -31.98 5.33 8.04
N HIS A 277 -31.61 5.19 6.78
CA HIS A 277 -31.25 6.26 5.87
C HIS A 277 -32.24 6.28 4.70
N ASP A 278 -32.72 7.47 4.34
CA ASP A 278 -33.63 7.60 3.21
C ASP A 278 -32.84 7.66 1.89
N TRP A 279 -33.20 6.79 0.96
CA TRP A 279 -32.76 6.90 -0.43
C TRP A 279 -33.68 7.89 -1.16
N PRO A 280 -33.13 8.94 -1.78
CA PRO A 280 -33.96 9.95 -2.44
C PRO A 280 -34.69 9.37 -3.65
N THR A 281 -35.83 9.96 -4.01
CA THR A 281 -36.46 9.70 -5.31
C THR A 281 -35.61 10.33 -6.40
N ILE A 282 -35.11 9.49 -7.31
CA ILE A 282 -34.24 9.90 -8.40
C ILE A 282 -35.06 9.91 -9.70
N PRO A 283 -35.06 11.00 -10.47
CA PRO A 283 -35.69 11.01 -11.80
C PRO A 283 -35.04 9.99 -12.74
N ASP A 284 -35.84 9.40 -13.62
CA ASP A 284 -35.34 8.45 -14.61
C ASP A 284 -34.23 9.06 -15.47
N ASN A 285 -33.17 8.28 -15.69
CA ASN A 285 -32.00 8.66 -16.48
C ASN A 285 -31.20 9.88 -15.98
N ASP A 286 -31.34 10.29 -14.72
CA ASP A 286 -30.58 11.40 -14.15
C ASP A 286 -29.30 10.92 -13.45
N ALA A 287 -28.21 10.86 -14.21
CA ALA A 287 -26.90 10.44 -13.69
C ALA A 287 -26.35 11.36 -12.58
N LYS A 288 -26.72 12.64 -12.56
CA LYS A 288 -26.24 13.57 -11.52
C LYS A 288 -26.99 13.35 -10.21
N ALA A 289 -28.30 13.17 -10.29
CA ALA A 289 -29.10 12.82 -9.12
C ALA A 289 -28.68 11.46 -8.53
N GLU A 290 -28.37 10.47 -9.38
CA GLU A 290 -27.77 9.20 -8.94
C GLU A 290 -26.43 9.39 -8.21
N TYR A 291 -25.52 10.19 -8.80
CA TYR A 291 -24.22 10.50 -8.19
C TYR A 291 -24.38 11.14 -6.81
N ASP A 292 -25.24 12.16 -6.71
CA ASP A 292 -25.48 12.90 -5.47
C ASP A 292 -26.09 12.00 -4.40
N ALA A 293 -27.05 11.14 -4.77
CA ALA A 293 -27.64 10.18 -3.85
C ALA A 293 -26.58 9.23 -3.26
N LEU A 294 -25.70 8.67 -4.10
CA LEU A 294 -24.63 7.77 -3.68
C LEU A 294 -23.73 8.41 -2.63
N TYR A 295 -23.25 9.63 -2.86
CA TYR A 295 -22.30 10.28 -1.96
C TYR A 295 -22.94 10.92 -0.74
N ASN A 296 -24.16 11.45 -0.85
CA ASN A 296 -24.89 11.98 0.31
C ASN A 296 -25.19 10.85 1.31
N VAL A 297 -25.70 9.72 0.83
CA VAL A 297 -26.01 8.56 1.67
C VAL A 297 -24.71 7.94 2.22
N ALA A 298 -23.66 7.80 1.41
CA ALA A 298 -22.37 7.27 1.88
C ALA A 298 -21.74 8.16 2.96
N SER A 299 -21.86 9.47 2.84
CA SER A 299 -21.37 10.41 3.85
C SER A 299 -22.19 10.32 5.14
N ASP A 300 -23.52 10.25 5.04
CA ASP A 300 -24.41 10.10 6.19
C ASP A 300 -24.17 8.76 6.93
N LEU A 301 -23.93 7.66 6.21
CA LEU A 301 -23.53 6.38 6.83
C LEU A 301 -22.33 6.56 7.78
N ILE A 302 -21.28 7.25 7.31
CA ILE A 302 -20.06 7.50 8.10
C ILE A 302 -20.38 8.42 9.29
N LEU A 303 -21.14 9.50 9.07
CA LEU A 303 -21.50 10.45 10.11
C LEU A 303 -22.38 9.83 11.20
N GLN A 304 -23.18 8.82 10.87
CA GLN A 304 -24.00 8.06 11.82
C GLN A 304 -23.25 6.88 12.46
N GLY A 305 -21.93 6.79 12.29
CA GLY A 305 -21.08 5.83 13.01
C GLY A 305 -20.95 4.45 12.35
N ALA A 306 -21.31 4.30 11.07
CA ALA A 306 -20.99 3.08 10.33
C ALA A 306 -19.47 2.83 10.32
N ASN A 307 -19.07 1.56 10.31
CA ASN A 307 -17.67 1.14 10.21
C ASN A 307 -17.55 -0.13 9.35
N ARG A 308 -16.33 -0.68 9.23
CA ARG A 308 -16.08 -1.88 8.40
C ARG A 308 -16.82 -3.15 8.87
N ALA A 309 -17.22 -3.21 10.13
CA ALA A 309 -18.00 -4.31 10.70
C ALA A 309 -19.51 -4.02 10.73
N THR A 310 -19.98 -2.95 10.07
CA THR A 310 -21.40 -2.66 9.91
C THR A 310 -21.99 -3.53 8.78
N LEU A 311 -23.24 -3.98 8.95
CA LEU A 311 -24.04 -4.58 7.89
C LEU A 311 -24.89 -3.48 7.22
N LEU A 312 -24.72 -3.28 5.91
CA LEU A 312 -25.59 -2.42 5.11
C LEU A 312 -26.74 -3.27 4.53
N VAL A 313 -27.98 -2.88 4.81
CA VAL A 313 -29.18 -3.53 4.27
C VAL A 313 -29.85 -2.55 3.30
N PHE A 314 -29.89 -2.88 2.01
CA PHE A 314 -30.57 -2.05 1.02
C PHE A 314 -31.92 -2.68 0.65
N VAL A 315 -33.03 -1.98 0.91
CA VAL A 315 -34.37 -2.49 0.64
C VAL A 315 -34.91 -1.88 -0.67
N GLY A 316 -34.74 -2.63 -1.76
CA GLY A 316 -35.16 -2.22 -3.10
C GLY A 316 -36.65 -2.47 -3.37
N ALA A 317 -37.18 -1.78 -4.38
CA ALA A 317 -38.50 -2.01 -4.96
C ALA A 317 -38.53 -3.22 -5.92
N GLY A 318 -37.36 -3.71 -6.34
CA GLY A 318 -37.22 -4.86 -7.23
C GLY A 318 -36.83 -4.52 -8.67
N GLU A 319 -36.44 -3.27 -8.90
CA GLU A 319 -36.00 -2.80 -10.22
C GLU A 319 -34.53 -3.24 -10.47
N PRO A 320 -34.18 -3.72 -11.69
CA PRO A 320 -32.83 -4.23 -11.99
C PRO A 320 -31.69 -3.24 -11.67
N GLY A 321 -31.92 -1.94 -11.92
CA GLY A 321 -30.92 -0.88 -11.71
C GLY A 321 -30.65 -0.52 -10.24
N GLU A 322 -31.57 -0.84 -9.31
CA GLU A 322 -31.39 -0.55 -7.88
C GLU A 322 -30.25 -1.36 -7.27
N MET A 323 -30.07 -2.60 -7.75
CA MET A 323 -28.96 -3.45 -7.30
C MET A 323 -27.61 -2.82 -7.64
N ALA A 324 -27.47 -2.23 -8.82
CA ALA A 324 -26.24 -1.53 -9.22
C ALA A 324 -25.93 -0.38 -8.27
N LEU A 325 -26.94 0.46 -7.97
CA LEU A 325 -26.80 1.58 -7.04
C LEU A 325 -26.45 1.11 -5.61
N ALA A 326 -27.11 0.05 -5.13
CA ALA A 326 -26.84 -0.54 -3.82
C ALA A 326 -25.41 -1.06 -3.69
N VAL A 327 -24.93 -1.78 -4.71
CA VAL A 327 -23.56 -2.32 -4.72
C VAL A 327 -22.54 -1.20 -4.79
N ILE A 328 -22.73 -0.21 -5.68
CA ILE A 328 -21.82 0.94 -5.78
C ILE A 328 -21.79 1.73 -4.48
N LEU A 329 -22.96 1.99 -3.86
CA LEU A 329 -23.04 2.63 -2.54
C LEU A 329 -22.22 1.87 -1.50
N ALA A 330 -22.36 0.54 -1.45
CA ALA A 330 -21.67 -0.32 -0.50
C ALA A 330 -20.15 -0.41 -0.75
N MET A 331 -19.67 -0.01 -1.92
CA MET A 331 -18.22 0.06 -2.18
C MET A 331 -17.59 1.30 -1.54
N LEU A 332 -18.30 2.42 -1.44
CA LEU A 332 -17.70 3.72 -1.11
C LEU A 332 -17.19 3.81 0.35
N PRO A 333 -17.98 3.50 1.40
CA PRO A 333 -17.50 3.68 2.77
C PRO A 333 -16.33 2.74 3.08
N PHE A 334 -15.23 3.29 3.58
CA PHE A 334 -14.07 2.53 4.05
C PHE A 334 -13.41 1.60 3.01
N ARG A 335 -13.73 1.79 1.71
CA ARG A 335 -13.38 0.91 0.58
C ARG A 335 -14.04 -0.47 0.66
N GLY A 336 -15.32 -0.48 1.04
CA GLY A 336 -16.19 -1.65 1.05
C GLY A 336 -16.76 -1.94 2.44
N ILE A 337 -18.10 -1.96 2.50
CA ILE A 337 -18.90 -2.53 3.59
C ILE A 337 -19.69 -3.72 3.04
N GLN A 338 -20.09 -4.66 3.90
CA GLN A 338 -20.91 -5.78 3.45
C GLN A 338 -22.36 -5.36 3.22
N LEU A 339 -22.90 -5.78 2.08
CA LEU A 339 -24.25 -5.47 1.62
C LEU A 339 -25.13 -6.72 1.63
N ALA A 340 -26.28 -6.60 2.29
CA ALA A 340 -27.45 -7.42 2.11
C ALA A 340 -28.46 -6.67 1.23
N TYR A 341 -28.67 -7.14 -0.01
CA TYR A 341 -29.68 -6.56 -0.89
C TYR A 341 -31.01 -7.28 -0.71
N VAL A 342 -32.08 -6.54 -0.44
CA VAL A 342 -33.43 -7.09 -0.26
C VAL A 342 -34.29 -6.70 -1.45
N THR A 343 -34.89 -7.68 -2.13
CA THR A 343 -35.67 -7.46 -3.35
C THR A 343 -36.89 -8.38 -3.43
N PRO A 344 -38.07 -7.85 -3.83
CA PRO A 344 -39.27 -8.66 -4.08
C PRO A 344 -39.26 -9.33 -5.48
N ALA A 345 -38.16 -9.23 -6.24
CA ALA A 345 -38.07 -9.77 -7.60
C ALA A 345 -38.44 -11.28 -7.64
N THR A 346 -39.19 -11.65 -8.68
CA THR A 346 -39.71 -13.01 -8.87
C THR A 346 -38.87 -13.85 -9.84
N GLU A 347 -37.72 -13.34 -10.28
CA GLU A 347 -36.78 -14.04 -11.14
C GLU A 347 -35.34 -13.86 -10.64
N TYR A 348 -34.48 -14.82 -11.00
CA TYR A 348 -33.06 -14.78 -10.70
C TYR A 348 -32.30 -14.04 -11.80
N GLU A 349 -31.99 -12.76 -11.58
CA GLU A 349 -30.91 -12.11 -12.30
C GLU A 349 -29.57 -12.54 -11.69
N ASN A 350 -28.56 -12.81 -12.52
CA ASN A 350 -27.23 -13.14 -12.00
C ASN A 350 -26.56 -11.85 -11.51
N PRO A 351 -26.41 -11.65 -10.19
CA PRO A 351 -25.98 -10.39 -9.62
C PRO A 351 -24.46 -10.19 -9.71
N LEU A 352 -23.72 -11.19 -10.19
CA LEU A 352 -22.27 -11.17 -10.31
C LEU A 352 -21.80 -10.67 -11.68
N ARG A 353 -22.72 -10.49 -12.63
CA ARG A 353 -22.43 -9.89 -13.93
C ARG A 353 -22.34 -8.37 -13.81
N THR A 354 -22.06 -7.71 -14.93
CA THR A 354 -22.05 -6.25 -15.01
C THR A 354 -23.44 -5.70 -14.68
N LEU A 355 -23.53 -4.98 -13.56
CA LEU A 355 -24.69 -4.23 -13.12
C LEU A 355 -24.58 -2.79 -13.61
N ARG A 356 -25.70 -2.17 -13.99
CA ARG A 356 -25.76 -0.78 -14.45
C ARG A 356 -26.84 -0.01 -13.71
N SER A 357 -26.55 1.24 -13.37
CA SER A 357 -27.57 2.14 -12.81
C SER A 357 -28.64 2.48 -13.85
N PRO A 358 -29.82 3.00 -13.44
CA PRO A 358 -30.87 3.41 -14.36
C PRO A 358 -30.40 4.36 -15.47
N SER A 359 -29.53 5.34 -15.17
CA SER A 359 -28.95 6.25 -16.17
C SER A 359 -27.98 5.58 -17.16
N GLY A 360 -27.52 4.36 -16.86
CA GLY A 360 -26.51 3.64 -17.62
C GLY A 360 -25.09 4.20 -17.50
N VAL A 361 -24.89 5.28 -16.73
CA VAL A 361 -23.57 5.90 -16.53
C VAL A 361 -22.72 5.08 -15.57
N PHE A 362 -23.30 4.68 -14.44
CA PHE A 362 -22.60 3.94 -13.41
C PHE A 362 -22.69 2.44 -13.63
N GLU A 363 -21.57 1.76 -13.39
CA GLU A 363 -21.39 0.36 -13.74
C GLU A 363 -20.52 -0.35 -12.70
N TYR A 364 -20.93 -1.55 -12.34
CA TYR A 364 -20.19 -2.42 -11.43
C TYR A 364 -20.06 -3.82 -12.01
N THR A 365 -18.88 -4.42 -11.90
CA THR A 365 -18.63 -5.80 -12.36
C THR A 365 -17.95 -6.60 -11.26
N ALA A 366 -18.63 -7.62 -10.72
CA ALA A 366 -18.12 -8.43 -9.62
C ALA A 366 -16.97 -9.38 -10.03
N THR A 367 -16.86 -9.72 -11.32
CA THR A 367 -15.85 -10.64 -11.88
C THR A 367 -14.46 -10.01 -12.06
N GLN A 368 -14.29 -8.72 -11.74
CA GLN A 368 -12.97 -8.05 -11.66
C GLN A 368 -12.68 -7.54 -10.23
N PRO A 369 -12.75 -8.42 -9.21
CA PRO A 369 -12.67 -8.00 -7.80
C PRO A 369 -11.30 -7.44 -7.42
N GLU A 370 -10.24 -7.81 -8.13
CA GLU A 370 -8.89 -7.27 -7.92
C GLU A 370 -8.73 -5.86 -8.51
N ARG A 371 -9.43 -5.57 -9.61
CA ARG A 371 -9.56 -4.21 -10.12
C ARG A 371 -10.42 -3.38 -9.19
N MET A 372 -11.47 -3.93 -8.59
CA MET A 372 -12.53 -3.16 -7.89
C MET A 372 -12.48 -3.23 -6.35
N GLY A 373 -11.56 -3.98 -5.75
CA GLY A 373 -11.40 -4.04 -4.29
C GLY A 373 -12.32 -5.00 -3.53
N ARG A 374 -13.04 -5.90 -4.22
CA ARG A 374 -14.04 -6.91 -3.78
C ARG A 374 -15.50 -6.60 -4.18
N ALA A 375 -16.34 -7.64 -4.13
CA ALA A 375 -17.79 -7.52 -4.16
C ALA A 375 -18.35 -7.22 -2.78
N SER A 376 -18.95 -6.05 -2.62
CA SER A 376 -19.67 -5.69 -1.38
C SER A 376 -20.93 -6.53 -1.20
N LEU A 377 -21.52 -7.02 -2.30
CA LEU A 377 -22.71 -7.86 -2.28
C LEU A 377 -22.39 -9.22 -1.62
N ALA A 378 -22.92 -9.42 -0.41
CA ALA A 378 -22.67 -10.62 0.38
C ALA A 378 -23.86 -11.59 0.34
N ALA A 379 -25.08 -11.06 0.31
CA ALA A 379 -26.30 -11.85 0.20
C ALA A 379 -27.43 -11.05 -0.46
N ILE A 380 -28.32 -11.77 -1.16
CA ILE A 380 -29.57 -11.24 -1.68
C ILE A 380 -30.72 -11.96 -0.96
N PHE A 381 -31.71 -11.21 -0.52
CA PHE A 381 -32.87 -11.71 0.20
C PHE A 381 -34.13 -11.43 -0.61
N GLY A 382 -34.94 -12.46 -0.86
CA GLY A 382 -36.14 -12.34 -1.68
C GLY A 382 -37.10 -13.53 -1.54
N PRO A 383 -38.18 -13.57 -2.32
CA PRO A 383 -39.23 -14.59 -2.18
C PRO A 383 -38.87 -15.95 -2.82
N LEU A 384 -37.84 -15.95 -3.67
CA LEU A 384 -37.41 -17.12 -4.42
C LEU A 384 -36.68 -18.12 -3.54
N GLU A 385 -36.60 -19.38 -4.00
CA GLU A 385 -35.87 -20.44 -3.30
C GLU A 385 -34.38 -20.08 -3.08
N PRO A 386 -33.71 -20.68 -2.09
CA PRO A 386 -32.29 -20.42 -1.92
C PRO A 386 -31.48 -20.91 -3.12
N CYS A 387 -30.56 -20.08 -3.61
CA CYS A 387 -29.60 -20.46 -4.65
C CYS A 387 -28.26 -19.76 -4.41
N THR A 388 -27.21 -20.17 -5.13
CA THR A 388 -25.91 -19.51 -5.07
C THR A 388 -25.38 -19.30 -6.48
N PHE A 389 -25.07 -18.06 -6.82
CA PHE A 389 -24.40 -17.71 -8.06
C PHE A 389 -22.89 -17.80 -7.86
N LYS A 390 -22.20 -18.30 -8.88
CA LYS A 390 -20.74 -18.27 -8.99
C LYS A 390 -20.40 -17.90 -10.43
N GLU A 391 -19.44 -17.02 -10.62
CA GLU A 391 -18.94 -16.62 -11.94
C GLU A 391 -17.41 -16.64 -11.91
N PRO A 392 -16.73 -17.14 -12.96
CA PRO A 392 -15.28 -17.11 -13.02
C PRO A 392 -14.76 -15.68 -13.10
N LEU A 393 -13.57 -15.46 -12.58
CA LEU A 393 -12.89 -14.19 -12.70
C LEU A 393 -12.58 -13.85 -14.16
N THR A 394 -12.82 -12.59 -14.54
CA THR A 394 -12.41 -12.07 -15.84
C THR A 394 -10.90 -11.84 -15.84
N THR A 395 -10.22 -12.36 -16.86
CA THR A 395 -8.77 -12.20 -16.99
C THR A 395 -8.38 -10.73 -17.04
N TRP A 396 -7.43 -10.34 -16.19
CA TRP A 396 -6.83 -9.01 -16.22
C TRP A 396 -5.99 -8.84 -17.48
N SER A 397 -6.24 -7.77 -18.23
CA SER A 397 -5.54 -7.44 -19.47
C SER A 397 -5.15 -5.96 -19.44
N PRO A 398 -3.99 -5.61 -18.87
CA PRO A 398 -3.51 -4.24 -18.84
C PRO A 398 -2.87 -3.86 -20.18
N LEU A 399 -2.67 -2.57 -20.39
CA LEU A 399 -2.03 -2.06 -21.59
C LEU A 399 -0.52 -2.27 -21.48
N ARG A 400 0.03 -3.19 -22.28
CA ARG A 400 1.46 -3.50 -22.33
C ARG A 400 2.09 -2.88 -23.60
N PRO A 401 2.71 -1.69 -23.51
CA PRO A 401 3.46 -1.16 -24.65
C PRO A 401 4.67 -2.04 -24.96
N GLU A 402 4.99 -2.20 -26.24
CA GLU A 402 6.37 -2.55 -26.62
C GLU A 402 7.28 -1.40 -26.18
N VAL A 403 8.40 -1.75 -25.54
CA VAL A 403 9.32 -0.77 -24.96
C VAL A 403 10.04 0.00 -26.06
N HIS A 404 9.84 1.31 -26.10
CA HIS A 404 10.59 2.22 -26.97
C HIS A 404 11.98 2.53 -26.37
N PRO A 405 13.03 2.87 -27.15
CA PRO A 405 14.37 3.16 -26.60
C PRO A 405 14.43 4.29 -25.56
N GLU A 406 13.46 5.20 -25.59
CA GLU A 406 13.32 6.32 -24.65
C GLU A 406 12.41 5.99 -23.45
N GLU A 407 11.94 4.75 -23.35
CA GLU A 407 11.07 4.28 -22.29
C GLU A 407 11.85 3.44 -21.27
N GLN A 408 11.76 3.80 -20.01
CA GLN A 408 12.19 2.99 -18.88
C GLN A 408 10.96 2.30 -18.27
N PRO A 409 10.80 0.98 -18.44
CA PRO A 409 9.75 0.26 -17.76
C PRO A 409 10.06 0.19 -16.26
N ALA A 410 9.05 0.47 -15.42
CA ALA A 410 9.11 0.31 -13.98
C ALA A 410 8.00 -0.66 -13.54
N PRO A 411 8.04 -1.90 -14.01
CA PRO A 411 6.86 -2.72 -13.98
C PRO A 411 6.53 -3.12 -12.53
N PHE A 412 5.24 -3.09 -12.18
CA PHE A 412 4.75 -3.25 -10.82
C PHE A 412 3.65 -4.31 -10.75
N LYS A 413 3.32 -4.79 -9.55
CA LYS A 413 2.17 -5.65 -9.33
C LYS A 413 1.38 -5.20 -8.11
N ILE A 414 0.05 -5.38 -8.15
CA ILE A 414 -0.82 -5.25 -6.99
C ILE A 414 -1.68 -6.50 -6.91
N GLY A 415 -1.48 -7.30 -5.87
CA GLY A 415 -2.25 -8.53 -5.64
C GLY A 415 -2.02 -9.59 -6.72
N GLY A 416 -0.85 -9.56 -7.35
CA GLY A 416 -0.47 -10.36 -8.49
C GLY A 416 -0.78 -9.69 -9.83
N LEU A 417 -1.75 -8.78 -9.90
CA LEU A 417 -2.09 -8.13 -11.17
C LEU A 417 -0.96 -7.21 -11.62
N ASP A 418 -0.60 -7.33 -12.90
CA ASP A 418 0.37 -6.45 -13.52
C ASP A 418 -0.16 -5.02 -13.58
N LEU A 419 0.68 -4.09 -13.15
CA LEU A 419 0.50 -2.67 -13.37
C LEU A 419 1.67 -2.18 -14.24
N PRO A 420 1.46 -2.05 -15.57
CA PRO A 420 2.46 -1.47 -16.45
C PRO A 420 2.71 -0.02 -16.06
N MET A 421 3.96 0.28 -15.73
CA MET A 421 4.42 1.65 -15.50
C MET A 421 5.58 1.93 -16.44
N VAL A 422 5.55 3.09 -17.08
CA VAL A 422 6.56 3.52 -18.06
C VAL A 422 6.98 4.94 -17.74
N THR A 423 8.29 5.20 -17.72
CA THR A 423 8.84 6.56 -17.79
C THR A 423 9.32 6.82 -19.21
N PHE A 424 8.85 7.90 -19.81
CA PHE A 424 9.38 8.43 -21.07
C PHE A 424 10.44 9.50 -20.76
N GLU A 425 11.68 9.26 -21.18
CA GLU A 425 12.85 10.11 -20.93
C GLU A 425 13.19 11.07 -22.09
N GLY A 426 12.42 11.04 -23.18
CA GLY A 426 12.55 11.95 -24.32
C GLY A 426 11.86 13.30 -24.13
N ALA A 427 11.75 14.07 -25.23
CA ALA A 427 11.11 15.38 -25.22
C ALA A 427 9.62 15.28 -24.87
N TYR A 428 9.10 16.28 -24.15
CA TYR A 428 7.71 16.28 -23.68
C TYR A 428 6.67 16.06 -24.79
N SER A 429 6.83 16.75 -25.93
CA SER A 429 5.92 16.61 -27.09
C SER A 429 5.89 15.18 -27.62
N ASP A 430 7.05 14.55 -27.70
CA ASP A 430 7.20 13.20 -28.25
C ASP A 430 6.58 12.18 -27.30
N GLY A 431 6.69 12.41 -25.98
CA GLY A 431 6.02 11.60 -24.96
C GLY A 431 4.49 11.71 -25.01
N VAL A 432 3.96 12.91 -25.29
CA VAL A 432 2.51 13.13 -25.47
C VAL A 432 2.01 12.38 -26.70
N GLU A 433 2.68 12.53 -27.84
CA GLU A 433 2.36 11.82 -29.08
C GLU A 433 2.48 10.31 -28.91
N ARG A 434 3.51 9.84 -28.21
CA ARG A 434 3.72 8.43 -27.90
C ARG A 434 2.54 7.84 -27.11
N LEU A 435 2.08 8.52 -26.07
CA LEU A 435 0.95 8.08 -25.27
C LEU A 435 -0.35 8.09 -26.09
N ALA A 436 -0.61 9.14 -26.88
CA ALA A 436 -1.78 9.22 -27.75
C ALA A 436 -1.82 8.05 -28.74
N ASN A 437 -0.72 7.82 -29.46
CA ASN A 437 -0.57 6.70 -30.39
C ASN A 437 -0.78 5.35 -29.70
N LEU A 438 -0.26 5.18 -28.49
CA LEU A 438 -0.39 3.94 -27.72
C LEU A 438 -1.86 3.64 -27.39
N LEU A 439 -2.61 4.65 -26.92
CA LEU A 439 -4.02 4.49 -26.57
C LEU A 439 -4.88 4.20 -27.80
N VAL A 440 -4.69 4.96 -28.88
CA VAL A 440 -5.43 4.79 -30.14
C VAL A 440 -5.12 3.44 -30.79
N SER A 441 -3.86 3.01 -30.79
CA SER A 441 -3.47 1.72 -31.36
C SER A 441 -4.05 0.54 -30.58
N HIS A 442 -4.17 0.66 -29.25
CA HIS A 442 -4.65 -0.42 -28.40
C HIS A 442 -6.18 -0.57 -28.41
N TYR A 443 -6.92 0.54 -28.38
CA TYR A 443 -8.38 0.53 -28.28
C TYR A 443 -9.10 0.88 -29.59
N GLY A 444 -8.37 1.31 -30.62
CA GLY A 444 -8.90 1.70 -31.93
C GLY A 444 -9.55 3.09 -31.94
N GLN A 445 -10.33 3.34 -33.00
CA GLN A 445 -11.02 4.61 -33.28
C GLN A 445 -12.30 4.83 -32.44
N ASP A 446 -12.62 3.88 -31.55
CA ASP A 446 -13.76 3.98 -30.65
C ASP A 446 -13.39 4.51 -29.26
N VAL A 447 -12.15 4.97 -29.08
CA VAL A 447 -11.72 5.65 -27.86
C VAL A 447 -12.45 6.97 -27.70
N TYR A 448 -12.96 7.20 -26.49
CA TYR A 448 -13.42 8.51 -26.05
C TYR A 448 -12.60 8.92 -24.82
N PRO A 449 -11.57 9.78 -24.99
CA PRO A 449 -10.73 10.17 -23.87
C PRO A 449 -11.45 11.19 -22.98
N VAL A 450 -11.39 10.98 -21.68
CA VAL A 450 -11.81 11.95 -20.66
C VAL A 450 -10.54 12.38 -19.94
N VAL A 451 -10.00 13.55 -20.30
CA VAL A 451 -8.74 14.04 -19.74
C VAL A 451 -9.02 14.95 -18.56
N SER A 452 -8.72 14.46 -17.36
CA SER A 452 -8.86 15.19 -16.10
C SER A 452 -7.53 15.81 -15.69
N VAL A 453 -7.53 17.11 -15.38
CA VAL A 453 -6.31 17.84 -15.06
C VAL A 453 -6.56 18.95 -14.03
N GLY A 454 -5.68 19.02 -13.02
CA GLY A 454 -5.73 20.08 -12.01
C GLY A 454 -5.22 21.42 -12.54
N GLU A 455 -5.64 22.53 -11.92
CA GLU A 455 -5.35 23.91 -12.33
C GLU A 455 -3.89 24.19 -12.75
N THR A 456 -2.90 23.66 -12.02
CA THR A 456 -1.49 23.86 -12.38
C THR A 456 -1.12 23.10 -13.65
N GLY A 457 -1.61 21.87 -13.83
CA GLY A 457 -1.42 21.09 -15.04
C GLY A 457 -2.15 21.69 -16.24
N ASP A 458 -3.35 22.23 -16.02
CA ASP A 458 -4.12 22.97 -17.03
C ASP A 458 -3.37 24.24 -17.47
N ALA A 459 -2.88 25.02 -16.52
CA ALA A 459 -2.09 26.21 -16.80
C ALA A 459 -0.77 25.90 -17.54
N LEU A 460 -0.19 24.71 -17.32
CA LEU A 460 0.99 24.23 -18.05
C LEU A 460 0.63 23.58 -19.40
N GLY A 461 -0.64 23.38 -19.71
CA GLY A 461 -1.11 22.77 -20.96
C GLY A 461 -1.14 21.24 -20.97
N TYR A 462 -0.77 20.56 -19.89
CA TYR A 462 -0.48 19.13 -19.94
C TYR A 462 -1.64 18.24 -20.36
N GLY A 463 -2.85 18.54 -19.89
CA GLY A 463 -4.03 17.81 -20.33
C GLY A 463 -4.47 18.21 -21.74
N ASP A 464 -4.32 19.48 -22.09
CA ASP A 464 -4.79 20.06 -23.36
C ASP A 464 -3.97 19.51 -24.53
N ASP A 465 -2.65 19.48 -24.35
CA ASP A 465 -1.70 18.89 -25.30
C ASP A 465 -2.02 17.40 -25.55
N LEU A 466 -2.32 16.63 -24.49
CA LEU A 466 -2.67 15.22 -24.62
C LEU A 466 -4.03 15.00 -25.29
N LEU A 467 -5.05 15.76 -24.92
CA LEU A 467 -6.36 15.66 -25.57
C LEU A 467 -6.24 16.05 -27.06
N GLY A 468 -5.47 17.09 -27.37
CA GLY A 468 -5.18 17.53 -28.73
C GLY A 468 -4.51 16.44 -29.57
N ALA A 469 -3.48 15.77 -29.01
CA ALA A 469 -2.79 14.67 -29.68
C ALA A 469 -3.73 13.48 -29.96
N ILE A 470 -4.58 13.09 -29.00
CA ILE A 470 -5.56 12.00 -29.22
C ILE A 470 -6.62 12.43 -30.24
N ALA A 471 -7.11 13.67 -30.17
CA ALA A 471 -8.11 14.19 -31.09
C ALA A 471 -7.59 14.29 -32.54
N ALA A 472 -6.28 14.45 -32.74
CA ALA A 472 -5.66 14.42 -34.07
C ALA A 472 -5.77 13.05 -34.77
N HIS A 473 -6.11 11.99 -34.02
CA HIS A 473 -6.44 10.67 -34.54
C HIS A 473 -7.94 10.43 -34.73
N ASP A 474 -8.74 11.49 -34.93
CA ASP A 474 -10.20 11.43 -35.06
C ASP A 474 -10.94 10.84 -33.83
N CYS A 475 -10.30 10.89 -32.67
CA CYS A 475 -10.85 10.44 -31.38
C CYS A 475 -11.14 11.64 -30.46
N PRO A 476 -12.23 12.41 -30.69
CA PRO A 476 -12.58 13.54 -29.83
C PRO A 476 -12.97 13.05 -28.44
N GLY A 477 -12.77 13.91 -27.44
CA GLY A 477 -13.04 13.57 -26.05
C GLY A 477 -13.54 14.74 -25.21
N PHE A 478 -13.53 14.52 -23.90
CA PHE A 478 -13.96 15.50 -22.92
C PHE A 478 -12.76 16.03 -22.13
N TYR A 479 -12.65 17.35 -22.04
CA TYR A 479 -11.64 18.03 -21.25
C TYR A 479 -12.21 18.44 -19.89
N PHE A 480 -11.61 17.97 -18.80
CA PHE A 480 -12.08 18.23 -17.44
C PHE A 480 -11.00 18.92 -16.59
N PRO A 481 -10.89 20.26 -16.68
CA PRO A 481 -10.03 21.03 -15.79
C PRO A 481 -10.73 21.24 -14.44
N HIS A 482 -9.98 21.17 -13.33
CA HIS A 482 -10.54 21.35 -11.99
C HIS A 482 -9.55 22.05 -11.04
N ALA A 483 -10.06 22.60 -9.94
CA ALA A 483 -9.22 23.19 -8.90
C ALA A 483 -8.31 22.14 -8.23
N SER A 484 -7.12 22.53 -7.82
CA SER A 484 -6.15 21.61 -7.19
C SER A 484 -6.19 21.67 -5.66
N GLY A 485 -5.73 20.59 -5.03
CA GLY A 485 -5.56 20.51 -3.57
C GLY A 485 -6.47 19.49 -2.90
N GLU A 486 -6.08 19.06 -1.70
CA GLU A 486 -6.75 17.99 -0.97
C GLU A 486 -8.19 18.36 -0.57
N THR A 487 -8.50 19.64 -0.36
CA THR A 487 -9.87 20.14 -0.10
C THR A 487 -10.76 20.06 -1.34
N CYS A 488 -10.18 20.06 -2.53
CA CYS A 488 -10.91 19.89 -3.80
C CYS A 488 -11.08 18.40 -4.15
N LYS A 489 -10.49 17.48 -3.38
CA LYS A 489 -10.67 16.04 -3.55
C LYS A 489 -12.01 15.57 -2.97
N SER A 490 -13.11 16.14 -3.44
CA SER A 490 -14.46 15.86 -2.95
C SER A 490 -15.38 15.40 -4.09
N PRO A 491 -16.49 14.71 -3.78
CA PRO A 491 -17.47 14.30 -4.79
C PRO A 491 -18.04 15.48 -5.58
N GLU A 492 -18.26 16.63 -4.94
CA GLU A 492 -18.84 17.81 -5.58
C GLU A 492 -17.91 18.37 -6.66
N ALA A 493 -16.60 18.37 -6.42
CA ALA A 493 -15.63 18.90 -7.37
C ALA A 493 -15.52 18.03 -8.63
N TYR A 494 -15.65 16.71 -8.50
CA TYR A 494 -15.45 15.75 -9.60
C TYR A 494 -16.75 15.19 -10.20
N GLY A 495 -17.88 15.31 -9.51
CA GLY A 495 -19.21 14.86 -9.97
C GLY A 495 -19.93 15.88 -10.85
N GLN A 496 -19.22 16.60 -11.71
CA GLN A 496 -19.81 17.67 -12.53
C GLN A 496 -20.78 17.10 -13.57
N LEU A 497 -21.94 17.74 -13.76
CA LEU A 497 -23.00 17.27 -14.65
C LEU A 497 -22.51 17.05 -16.08
N GLU A 498 -21.72 17.98 -16.61
CA GLU A 498 -21.22 17.91 -17.99
C GLU A 498 -20.24 16.75 -18.19
N LEU A 499 -19.44 16.41 -17.17
CA LEU A 499 -18.57 15.24 -17.20
C LEU A 499 -19.41 13.94 -17.26
N LEU A 500 -20.41 13.81 -16.38
CA LEU A 500 -21.27 12.63 -16.34
C LEU A 500 -22.08 12.47 -17.63
N LYS A 501 -22.59 13.57 -18.20
CA LYS A 501 -23.26 13.57 -19.51
C LYS A 501 -22.32 13.13 -20.62
N ALA A 502 -21.08 13.62 -20.65
CA ALA A 502 -20.11 13.24 -21.66
C ALA A 502 -19.79 11.74 -21.61
N ILE A 503 -19.57 11.19 -20.41
CA ILE A 503 -19.36 9.75 -20.20
C ILE A 503 -20.59 8.95 -20.64
N GLY A 504 -21.79 9.36 -20.21
CA GLY A 504 -23.04 8.70 -20.57
C GLY A 504 -23.30 8.67 -22.07
N ALA A 505 -23.14 9.81 -22.74
CA ALA A 505 -23.33 9.92 -24.19
C ALA A 505 -22.31 9.07 -24.97
N ALA A 506 -21.05 9.06 -24.54
CA ALA A 506 -20.01 8.22 -25.14
C ALA A 506 -20.37 6.73 -25.02
N LYS A 507 -20.76 6.28 -23.82
CA LYS A 507 -21.20 4.89 -23.58
C LYS A 507 -22.42 4.51 -24.41
N GLN A 508 -23.44 5.37 -24.47
CA GLN A 508 -24.64 5.14 -25.27
C GLN A 508 -24.33 5.03 -26.76
N SER A 509 -23.29 5.73 -27.23
CA SER A 509 -22.80 5.67 -28.61
C SER A 509 -21.86 4.49 -28.88
N GLY A 510 -21.68 3.58 -27.91
CA GLY A 510 -20.80 2.41 -28.03
C GLY A 510 -19.30 2.72 -27.93
N LYS A 511 -18.92 3.95 -27.56
CA LYS A 511 -17.51 4.34 -27.42
C LYS A 511 -16.89 3.77 -26.14
N LYS A 512 -15.59 3.47 -26.22
CA LYS A 512 -14.77 3.04 -25.09
C LYS A 512 -14.26 4.27 -24.34
N VAL A 513 -14.88 4.56 -23.19
CA VAL A 513 -14.45 5.67 -22.34
C VAL A 513 -13.11 5.34 -21.68
N VAL A 514 -12.12 6.20 -21.93
CA VAL A 514 -10.77 6.13 -21.34
C VAL A 514 -10.57 7.37 -20.47
N VAL A 515 -10.64 7.20 -19.15
CA VAL A 515 -10.42 8.27 -18.19
C VAL A 515 -8.92 8.39 -17.92
N ILE A 516 -8.35 9.57 -18.17
CA ILE A 516 -6.92 9.84 -18.08
C ILE A 516 -6.69 10.92 -17.01
N ALA A 517 -5.99 10.57 -15.94
CA ALA A 517 -5.62 11.52 -14.88
C ALA A 517 -4.23 12.11 -15.14
N VAL A 518 -4.18 13.36 -15.60
CA VAL A 518 -2.94 14.11 -15.81
C VAL A 518 -2.70 15.00 -14.59
N GLY A 519 -1.73 14.69 -13.74
CA GLY A 519 -1.48 15.50 -12.55
C GLY A 519 -0.79 14.80 -11.38
N GLY A 520 -1.05 15.30 -10.17
CA GLY A 520 -0.61 14.70 -8.91
C GLY A 520 -1.60 13.67 -8.32
N GLY A 521 -1.25 13.06 -7.19
CA GLY A 521 -2.03 11.96 -6.58
C GLY A 521 -3.45 12.35 -6.13
N VAL A 522 -3.71 13.63 -5.85
CA VAL A 522 -5.08 14.12 -5.62
C VAL A 522 -5.96 13.88 -6.86
N ASN A 523 -5.48 14.29 -8.03
CA ASN A 523 -6.18 14.09 -9.29
C ASN A 523 -6.31 12.60 -9.62
N GLY A 524 -5.22 11.83 -9.49
CA GLY A 524 -5.24 10.37 -9.71
C GLY A 524 -6.29 9.65 -8.85
N ASN A 525 -6.36 9.96 -7.57
CA ASN A 525 -7.34 9.36 -6.64
C ASN A 525 -8.79 9.71 -6.98
N ALA A 526 -9.09 10.98 -7.21
CA ALA A 526 -10.44 11.45 -7.49
C ALA A 526 -10.93 11.06 -8.89
N THR A 527 -10.09 11.21 -9.90
CA THR A 527 -10.40 10.80 -11.27
C THR A 527 -10.52 9.27 -11.37
N GLY A 528 -9.67 8.53 -10.65
CA GLY A 528 -9.78 7.09 -10.52
C GLY A 528 -11.10 6.65 -9.89
N MET A 529 -11.69 7.44 -8.98
CA MET A 529 -13.03 7.18 -8.46
C MET A 529 -14.11 7.33 -9.54
N ILE A 530 -14.04 8.37 -10.36
CA ILE A 530 -14.97 8.53 -11.50
C ILE A 530 -14.83 7.34 -12.45
N ALA A 531 -13.60 6.93 -12.77
CA ALA A 531 -13.35 5.77 -13.63
C ALA A 531 -13.92 4.47 -13.02
N ALA A 532 -13.73 4.27 -11.70
CA ALA A 532 -14.23 3.10 -10.98
C ALA A 532 -15.76 3.02 -10.99
N MET A 533 -16.44 4.12 -10.63
CA MET A 533 -17.91 4.17 -10.58
C MET A 533 -18.55 4.01 -11.96
N THR A 534 -17.88 4.48 -13.00
CA THR A 534 -18.36 4.40 -14.39
C THR A 534 -17.82 3.18 -15.12
N GLY A 535 -17.11 2.25 -14.46
CA GLY A 535 -16.54 1.07 -15.13
C GLY A 535 -15.61 1.39 -16.31
N SER A 536 -15.04 2.59 -16.38
CA SER A 536 -14.26 3.09 -17.52
C SER A 536 -12.82 2.60 -17.50
N VAL A 537 -12.11 2.66 -18.63
CA VAL A 537 -10.64 2.45 -18.61
C VAL A 537 -10.00 3.59 -17.80
N PHE A 538 -8.95 3.28 -17.05
CA PHE A 538 -8.24 4.26 -16.24
C PHE A 538 -6.74 4.25 -16.56
N VAL A 539 -6.19 5.43 -16.83
CA VAL A 539 -4.77 5.66 -17.14
C VAL A 539 -4.27 6.81 -16.27
N GLU A 540 -3.10 6.66 -15.66
CA GLU A 540 -2.47 7.71 -14.86
C GLU A 540 -1.27 8.31 -15.61
N VAL A 541 -1.23 9.63 -15.70
CA VAL A 541 -0.13 10.41 -16.27
C VAL A 541 0.42 11.31 -15.16
N PRO A 542 1.30 10.77 -14.30
CA PRO A 542 1.78 11.50 -13.14
C PRO A 542 2.69 12.66 -13.57
N THR A 543 2.43 13.84 -13.03
CA THR A 543 3.25 15.06 -13.26
C THR A 543 3.96 15.51 -11.98
N THR A 544 3.87 14.73 -10.91
CA THR A 544 4.59 14.94 -9.65
C THR A 544 5.28 13.67 -9.21
N LEU A 545 6.47 13.81 -8.62
CA LEU A 545 7.24 12.67 -8.13
C LEU A 545 6.46 11.84 -7.10
N MET A 546 5.77 12.49 -6.16
CA MET A 546 4.92 11.81 -5.17
C MET A 546 3.78 11.02 -5.80
N HIS A 547 3.20 11.50 -6.91
CA HIS A 547 2.19 10.72 -7.60
C HIS A 547 2.82 9.46 -8.18
N TYR A 548 3.96 9.61 -8.87
CA TYR A 548 4.58 8.52 -9.60
C TYR A 548 5.19 7.43 -8.70
N ASN A 549 5.84 7.82 -7.61
CA ASN A 549 6.54 6.87 -6.75
C ASN A 549 5.58 6.20 -5.74
N ASP A 550 4.52 6.89 -5.31
CA ASP A 550 3.65 6.45 -4.23
C ASP A 550 2.19 6.28 -4.66
N ALA A 551 1.49 7.33 -5.08
CA ALA A 551 0.05 7.21 -5.30
C ALA A 551 -0.32 6.30 -6.49
N THR A 552 0.49 6.21 -7.55
CA THR A 552 0.23 5.28 -8.68
C THR A 552 0.51 3.83 -8.33
N THR A 553 1.32 3.54 -7.30
CA THR A 553 1.60 2.17 -6.83
C THR A 553 0.58 1.69 -5.79
N SER A 554 -0.58 2.34 -5.70
CA SER A 554 -1.72 1.89 -4.91
C SER A 554 -2.96 1.81 -5.78
N ALA A 555 -3.76 0.75 -5.57
CA ALA A 555 -5.08 0.68 -6.17
C ALA A 555 -6.10 1.57 -5.42
N LYS A 556 -5.78 2.16 -4.27
CA LYS A 556 -6.73 2.99 -3.52
C LYS A 556 -7.12 4.22 -4.33
N LYS A 557 -8.42 4.38 -4.65
CA LYS A 557 -8.99 5.60 -5.21
C LYS A 557 -10.07 6.08 -4.26
N ALA A 558 -10.07 7.37 -3.92
CA ALA A 558 -10.97 7.89 -2.89
C ALA A 558 -11.15 9.41 -2.96
N PHE A 559 -12.33 9.83 -2.55
CA PHE A 559 -12.62 11.19 -2.12
C PHE A 559 -12.41 11.35 -0.61
N SER A 560 -12.13 12.58 -0.22
CA SER A 560 -12.14 13.04 1.17
C SER A 560 -13.53 13.57 1.52
N LEU A 561 -13.94 13.41 2.78
CA LEU A 561 -15.15 14.03 3.30
C LEU A 561 -14.83 15.49 3.62
N VAL A 562 -15.35 16.41 2.82
CA VAL A 562 -15.11 17.85 2.94
C VAL A 562 -16.42 18.56 3.24
N VAL A 563 -16.46 19.32 4.33
CA VAL A 563 -17.64 20.10 4.75
C VAL A 563 -17.20 21.54 4.97
N ASN A 564 -17.87 22.49 4.31
CA ASN A 564 -17.55 23.93 4.37
C ASN A 564 -16.06 24.23 4.11
N GLY A 565 -15.47 23.54 3.13
CA GLY A 565 -14.04 23.69 2.77
C GLY A 565 -13.06 23.07 3.77
N GLN A 566 -13.54 22.31 4.76
CA GLN A 566 -12.70 21.61 5.74
C GLN A 566 -12.75 20.10 5.54
N ILE A 567 -11.57 19.48 5.52
CA ILE A 567 -11.45 18.01 5.43
C ILE A 567 -11.79 17.44 6.81
N LEU A 568 -12.92 16.77 6.94
CA LEU A 568 -13.30 16.03 8.14
C LEU A 568 -12.60 14.67 8.20
N SER A 569 -12.41 14.02 7.04
CA SER A 569 -11.71 12.75 6.93
C SER A 569 -11.12 12.57 5.54
N LYS A 570 -9.83 12.22 5.47
CA LYS A 570 -9.11 12.02 4.20
C LYS A 570 -9.39 10.62 3.63
N ASN A 571 -9.60 10.52 2.31
CA ASN A 571 -9.68 9.24 1.58
C ASN A 571 -10.69 8.22 2.15
N ILE A 572 -11.83 8.69 2.68
CA ILE A 572 -12.77 7.84 3.42
C ILE A 572 -13.89 7.25 2.55
N LEU A 573 -14.20 7.92 1.44
CA LEU A 573 -15.21 7.53 0.45
C LEU A 573 -14.48 7.05 -0.80
N GLY A 574 -14.31 5.74 -0.99
CA GLY A 574 -13.49 5.24 -2.08
C GLY A 574 -13.63 3.77 -2.38
N THR A 575 -12.84 3.29 -3.33
CA THR A 575 -12.72 1.87 -3.68
C THR A 575 -11.27 1.54 -4.01
N PHE A 576 -10.98 0.30 -4.37
CA PHE A 576 -9.74 -0.02 -5.08
C PHE A 576 -10.04 -0.03 -6.58
N TYR A 577 -9.24 0.68 -7.37
CA TYR A 577 -9.28 0.75 -8.82
C TYR A 577 -7.90 0.77 -9.45
N LEU A 578 -7.51 -0.34 -10.09
CA LEU A 578 -6.21 -0.47 -10.75
C LEU A 578 -6.24 0.19 -12.15
N PRO A 579 -5.29 1.10 -12.45
CA PRO A 579 -5.12 1.62 -13.81
C PRO A 579 -4.60 0.54 -14.76
N GLN A 580 -4.89 0.68 -16.05
CA GLN A 580 -4.34 -0.19 -17.10
C GLN A 580 -2.93 0.21 -17.52
N LEU A 581 -2.53 1.45 -17.25
CA LEU A 581 -1.22 2.01 -17.55
C LEU A 581 -0.93 3.20 -16.64
N VAL A 582 0.32 3.30 -16.19
CA VAL A 582 0.91 4.53 -15.64
C VAL A 582 1.99 5.00 -16.63
N PHE A 583 1.82 6.19 -17.20
CA PHE A 583 2.74 6.73 -18.20
C PHE A 583 3.30 8.09 -17.75
N CYS A 584 4.55 8.10 -17.28
CA CYS A 584 5.22 9.29 -16.76
C CYS A 584 6.08 9.94 -17.85
N ILE A 585 5.79 11.19 -18.21
CA ILE A 585 6.68 11.99 -19.07
C ILE A 585 7.63 12.77 -18.17
N SER A 586 8.90 12.36 -18.14
CA SER A 586 9.90 12.86 -17.18
C SER A 586 10.12 14.38 -17.24
N GLU A 587 10.04 14.99 -18.43
CA GLU A 587 10.19 16.45 -18.59
C GLU A 587 9.11 17.26 -17.86
N THR A 588 7.99 16.65 -17.46
CA THR A 588 7.01 17.34 -16.59
C THR A 588 7.62 17.71 -15.24
N PHE A 589 8.62 16.96 -14.76
CA PHE A 589 9.32 17.23 -13.51
C PHE A 589 10.19 18.49 -13.54
N LEU A 590 10.56 18.97 -14.74
CA LEU A 590 11.29 20.24 -14.92
C LEU A 590 10.44 21.46 -14.54
N THR A 591 9.12 21.28 -14.39
CA THR A 591 8.20 22.34 -13.95
C THR A 591 7.76 22.17 -12.50
N LEU A 592 8.38 21.30 -11.70
CA LEU A 592 8.01 21.13 -10.29
C LEU A 592 8.29 22.37 -9.45
N SER A 593 7.66 22.44 -8.28
CA SER A 593 8.15 23.34 -7.23
C SER A 593 9.31 22.67 -6.49
N LYS A 594 10.22 23.47 -5.94
CA LYS A 594 11.25 22.96 -5.02
C LYS A 594 10.64 22.13 -3.89
N SER A 595 9.53 22.60 -3.30
CA SER A 595 8.83 21.90 -2.22
C SER A 595 8.33 20.53 -2.66
N SER A 596 7.87 20.37 -3.91
CA SER A 596 7.42 19.08 -4.45
C SER A 596 8.56 18.05 -4.54
N VAL A 597 9.79 18.49 -4.88
CA VAL A 597 10.96 17.60 -4.90
C VAL A 597 11.36 17.20 -3.48
N HIS A 598 11.38 18.14 -2.52
CA HIS A 598 11.66 17.83 -1.11
C HIS A 598 10.58 16.92 -0.50
N ALA A 599 9.32 17.08 -0.89
CA ALA A 599 8.26 16.20 -0.43
C ALA A 599 8.51 14.74 -0.87
N ALA A 600 8.92 14.52 -2.12
CA ALA A 600 9.28 13.19 -2.60
C ALA A 600 10.49 12.60 -1.87
N VAL A 601 11.52 13.42 -1.59
CA VAL A 601 12.68 12.99 -0.80
C VAL A 601 12.30 12.65 0.64
N GLY A 602 11.36 13.37 1.26
CA GLY A 602 10.91 13.06 2.62
C GLY A 602 10.25 11.68 2.72
N GLU A 603 9.42 11.32 1.75
CA GLU A 603 8.88 9.96 1.60
C GLU A 603 9.98 8.91 1.31
N ALA A 604 10.98 9.28 0.50
CA ALA A 604 12.13 8.42 0.25
C ALA A 604 12.91 8.13 1.55
N CYS A 605 13.12 9.15 2.39
CA CYS A 605 13.82 9.00 3.67
C CYS A 605 13.06 8.09 4.64
N LYS A 606 11.73 8.16 4.65
CA LYS A 606 10.91 7.17 5.36
C LYS A 606 11.21 5.75 4.86
N THR A 607 11.17 5.53 3.55
CA THR A 607 11.45 4.21 2.95
C THR A 607 12.86 3.72 3.27
N MET A 608 13.87 4.59 3.17
CA MET A 608 15.26 4.28 3.53
C MET A 608 15.40 3.95 5.03
N GLY A 609 14.77 4.74 5.91
CA GLY A 609 14.81 4.50 7.35
C GLY A 609 14.12 3.19 7.76
N MET A 610 13.04 2.86 7.06
CA MET A 610 12.23 1.67 7.28
C MET A 610 12.89 0.39 6.76
N LEU A 611 13.51 0.41 5.57
CA LEU A 611 13.97 -0.81 4.89
C LEU A 611 15.49 -0.95 4.76
N GLY A 612 16.22 0.17 4.72
CA GLY A 612 17.68 0.19 4.57
C GLY A 612 18.19 -0.69 3.42
N ILE A 613 19.09 -1.62 3.71
CA ILE A 613 19.67 -2.58 2.76
C ILE A 613 18.93 -3.94 2.84
N ALA A 614 17.67 -3.95 2.43
CA ALA A 614 16.79 -5.12 2.59
C ALA A 614 17.24 -6.36 1.80
N ASN A 615 18.00 -6.18 0.72
CA ASN A 615 18.54 -7.30 -0.07
C ASN A 615 19.79 -7.96 0.51
N SER A 616 20.42 -7.35 1.53
CA SER A 616 21.54 -7.97 2.27
C SER A 616 21.04 -9.15 3.11
N LYS A 617 21.95 -10.04 3.53
CA LYS A 617 21.62 -11.15 4.44
C LYS A 617 20.92 -10.66 5.72
N THR A 618 21.49 -9.66 6.39
CA THR A 618 20.92 -9.07 7.61
C THR A 618 19.57 -8.39 7.35
N GLY A 619 19.41 -7.70 6.21
CA GLY A 619 18.13 -7.11 5.82
C GLY A 619 17.05 -8.15 5.53
N GLN A 620 17.40 -9.25 4.87
CA GLN A 620 16.47 -10.36 4.62
C GLN A 620 16.02 -11.02 5.92
N GLU A 621 16.89 -11.09 6.94
CA GLU A 621 16.53 -11.58 8.28
C GLU A 621 15.56 -10.65 9.01
N ASP A 622 15.70 -9.33 8.86
CA ASP A 622 14.73 -8.35 9.40
C ASP A 622 13.33 -8.54 8.79
N TRP A 623 13.27 -8.89 7.50
CA TRP A 623 12.06 -8.93 6.67
C TRP A 623 11.63 -10.33 6.18
N HIS A 624 12.13 -11.39 6.81
CA HIS A 624 11.92 -12.80 6.39
C HIS A 624 10.45 -13.25 6.33
N ASN A 625 9.54 -12.49 6.94
CA ASN A 625 8.12 -12.80 7.03
C ASN A 625 7.27 -12.20 5.89
N ILE A 626 7.89 -11.56 4.90
CA ILE A 626 7.22 -11.03 3.70
C ILE A 626 7.15 -12.14 2.64
N LEU A 627 5.94 -12.62 2.34
CA LEU A 627 5.71 -13.68 1.35
C LEU A 627 5.92 -13.16 -0.07
N GLY A 628 6.88 -13.74 -0.81
CA GLY A 628 7.10 -13.45 -2.24
C GLY A 628 7.46 -12.00 -2.54
N GLY A 629 7.96 -11.24 -1.57
CA GLY A 629 8.38 -9.85 -1.78
C GLY A 629 9.89 -9.67 -1.89
N VAL A 630 10.67 -10.72 -1.65
CA VAL A 630 12.14 -10.66 -1.53
C VAL A 630 12.82 -10.35 -2.86
N GLU A 631 12.19 -10.69 -3.99
CA GLU A 631 12.66 -10.31 -5.33
C GLU A 631 12.64 -8.80 -5.58
N PHE A 632 11.84 -8.05 -4.81
CA PHE A 632 11.80 -6.59 -4.86
C PHE A 632 12.68 -5.93 -3.79
N ALA A 633 13.31 -6.73 -2.92
CA ALA A 633 14.23 -6.19 -1.93
C ALA A 633 15.41 -5.52 -2.63
N SER A 634 15.81 -4.35 -2.12
CA SER A 634 16.94 -3.60 -2.67
C SER A 634 17.81 -3.00 -1.57
N ASP A 635 18.90 -2.36 -2.01
CA ASP A 635 19.58 -1.35 -1.20
C ASP A 635 18.86 -0.02 -1.41
N PHE A 636 17.84 0.26 -0.59
CA PHE A 636 17.05 1.48 -0.71
C PHE A 636 17.87 2.75 -0.40
N THR A 637 19.02 2.61 0.25
CA THR A 637 19.89 3.74 0.61
C THR A 637 20.72 4.28 -0.56
N LYS A 638 20.71 3.58 -1.72
CA LYS A 638 21.33 4.06 -2.96
C LYS A 638 20.82 5.43 -3.42
N ILE A 639 19.62 5.83 -2.99
CA ILE A 639 19.04 7.16 -3.27
C ILE A 639 19.98 8.27 -2.80
N ILE A 640 20.67 8.09 -1.66
CA ILE A 640 21.58 9.08 -1.07
C ILE A 640 22.73 9.44 -2.05
N GLU A 641 23.20 8.47 -2.84
CA GLU A 641 24.27 8.68 -3.83
C GLU A 641 23.87 9.62 -4.97
N THR A 642 22.58 9.88 -5.11
CA THR A 642 22.03 10.76 -6.17
C THR A 642 21.82 12.21 -5.70
N VAL A 643 22.32 12.57 -4.52
CA VAL A 643 22.22 13.94 -3.97
C VAL A 643 22.76 15.00 -4.94
N GLY A 644 23.80 14.70 -5.72
CA GLY A 644 24.33 15.61 -6.74
C GLY A 644 23.30 16.00 -7.80
N GLY A 645 22.55 15.01 -8.31
CA GLY A 645 21.43 15.21 -9.24
C GLY A 645 20.27 15.98 -8.60
N PHE A 646 19.93 15.67 -7.34
CA PHE A 646 18.96 16.44 -6.57
C PHE A 646 19.35 17.92 -6.47
N GLU A 647 20.60 18.23 -6.08
CA GLU A 647 21.03 19.63 -5.93
C GLU A 647 20.97 20.38 -7.26
N LYS A 648 21.39 19.74 -8.36
CA LYS A 648 21.33 20.31 -9.72
C LYS A 648 19.89 20.59 -10.14
N LEU A 649 18.96 19.68 -9.87
CA LEU A 649 17.54 19.89 -10.13
C LEU A 649 16.99 21.06 -9.30
N ILE A 650 17.31 21.15 -8.00
CA ILE A 650 16.86 22.27 -7.17
C ILE A 650 17.38 23.61 -7.71
N ARG A 651 18.66 23.69 -8.08
CA ARG A 651 19.24 24.90 -8.68
C ARG A 651 18.56 25.27 -9.99
N PHE A 652 18.30 24.30 -10.86
CA PHE A 652 17.57 24.50 -12.11
C PHE A 652 16.16 25.06 -11.87
N LEU A 653 15.39 24.45 -10.96
CA LEU A 653 14.03 24.90 -10.64
C LEU A 653 14.01 26.32 -10.03
N GLN A 654 15.02 26.65 -9.23
CA GLN A 654 15.16 28.01 -8.69
C GLN A 654 15.53 29.02 -9.79
N GLY A 655 16.46 28.67 -10.68
CA GLY A 655 16.89 29.53 -11.79
C GLY A 655 15.82 29.77 -12.85
N THR A 656 14.86 28.87 -13.00
CA THR A 656 13.77 28.96 -14.00
C THR A 656 12.44 29.42 -13.42
N ARG A 657 12.38 29.78 -12.13
CA ARG A 657 11.15 30.15 -11.41
C ARG A 657 10.34 31.25 -12.12
N GLU A 658 11.00 32.29 -12.63
CA GLU A 658 10.31 33.39 -13.33
C GLU A 658 9.73 32.98 -14.68
N LEU A 659 10.44 32.13 -15.44
CA LEU A 659 9.93 31.60 -16.71
C LEU A 659 8.70 30.73 -16.47
N LYS A 660 8.76 29.86 -15.46
CA LYS A 660 7.61 29.05 -15.04
C LYS A 660 6.44 29.93 -14.63
N ALA A 661 6.66 30.97 -13.83
CA ALA A 661 5.61 31.89 -13.40
C ALA A 661 4.92 32.60 -14.58
N LYS A 662 5.69 33.02 -15.60
CA LYS A 662 5.13 33.59 -16.84
C LYS A 662 4.30 32.58 -17.63
N ALA A 663 4.75 31.33 -17.73
CA ALA A 663 4.01 30.28 -18.40
C ALA A 663 2.68 29.98 -17.67
N LEU A 664 2.71 29.89 -16.34
CA LEU A 664 1.51 29.70 -15.52
C LEU A 664 0.52 30.85 -15.70
N ALA A 665 0.97 32.11 -15.66
CA ALA A 665 0.11 33.27 -15.83
C ALA A 665 -0.62 33.28 -17.19
N LEU A 666 0.07 32.90 -18.28
CA LEU A 666 -0.56 32.74 -19.60
C LEU A 666 -1.56 31.57 -19.62
N GLY A 667 -1.25 30.48 -18.90
CA GLY A 667 -2.17 29.36 -18.71
C GLY A 667 -3.44 29.72 -17.95
N GLU A 668 -3.31 30.50 -16.88
CA GLU A 668 -4.42 31.04 -16.10
C GLU A 668 -5.29 31.97 -16.97
N GLU A 669 -4.66 32.83 -17.77
CA GLU A 669 -5.35 33.68 -18.76
C GLU A 669 -6.14 32.82 -19.78
N LEU A 670 -5.55 31.74 -20.30
CA LEU A 670 -6.25 30.78 -21.16
C LEU A 670 -7.42 30.08 -20.48
N SER A 671 -7.28 29.75 -19.20
CA SER A 671 -8.35 29.14 -18.42
C SER A 671 -9.52 30.13 -18.26
N ALA A 672 -9.22 31.40 -17.93
CA ALA A 672 -10.23 32.47 -17.87
C ALA A 672 -10.93 32.69 -19.22
N MET A 673 -10.17 32.74 -20.33
CA MET A 673 -10.73 32.88 -21.68
C MET A 673 -11.69 31.74 -22.06
N ARG A 674 -11.39 30.49 -21.66
CA ARG A 674 -12.29 29.34 -21.86
C ARG A 674 -13.60 29.51 -21.08
N MET A 675 -13.53 29.99 -19.84
CA MET A 675 -14.72 30.27 -19.02
C MET A 675 -15.58 31.40 -19.61
N GLU A 676 -14.94 32.43 -20.17
CA GLU A 676 -15.60 33.57 -20.81
C GLU A 676 -16.08 33.29 -22.25
N ARG A 677 -15.81 32.09 -22.78
CA ARG A 677 -16.11 31.69 -24.18
C ARG A 677 -15.50 32.67 -25.20
N ALA A 678 -14.26 33.08 -24.98
CA ALA A 678 -13.51 33.94 -25.89
C ALA A 678 -13.34 33.31 -27.29
N SER A 679 -12.96 34.13 -28.28
CA SER A 679 -12.77 33.64 -29.65
C SER A 679 -11.60 32.66 -29.76
N PHE A 680 -11.73 31.67 -30.66
CA PHE A 680 -10.69 30.68 -30.93
C PHE A 680 -9.33 31.31 -31.26
N GLY A 681 -9.32 32.40 -32.04
CA GLY A 681 -8.07 33.09 -32.42
C GLY A 681 -7.32 33.73 -31.24
N GLN A 682 -8.04 34.28 -30.26
CA GLN A 682 -7.42 34.83 -29.05
C GLN A 682 -6.81 33.72 -28.19
N MET A 683 -7.56 32.64 -27.97
CA MET A 683 -7.08 31.47 -27.21
C MET A 683 -5.86 30.84 -27.89
N ALA A 684 -5.89 30.62 -29.21
CA ALA A 684 -4.76 30.07 -29.96
C ALA A 684 -3.50 30.94 -29.84
N THR A 685 -3.65 32.27 -29.84
CA THR A 685 -2.53 33.20 -29.66
C THR A 685 -1.91 33.08 -28.27
N CYS A 686 -2.74 33.05 -27.22
CA CYS A 686 -2.25 32.92 -25.85
C CYS A 686 -1.61 31.53 -25.60
N ALA A 687 -2.20 30.45 -26.15
CA ALA A 687 -1.64 29.09 -26.09
C ALA A 687 -0.25 29.01 -26.72
N LYS A 688 -0.06 29.64 -27.89
CA LYS A 688 1.26 29.70 -28.55
C LYS A 688 2.29 30.49 -27.73
N HIS A 689 1.88 31.54 -27.03
CA HIS A 689 2.77 32.26 -26.12
C HIS A 689 3.15 31.42 -24.91
N ARG A 690 2.20 30.69 -24.30
CA ARG A 690 2.45 29.74 -23.21
C ARG A 690 3.46 28.68 -23.66
N GLU A 691 3.19 28.02 -24.78
CA GLU A 691 4.05 26.99 -25.38
C GLU A 691 5.48 27.49 -25.58
N LYS A 692 5.65 28.70 -26.13
CA LYS A 692 6.96 29.33 -26.30
C LYS A 692 7.72 29.48 -24.97
N ARG A 693 7.04 29.89 -23.88
CA ARG A 693 7.68 30.02 -22.56
C ARG A 693 8.08 28.68 -21.97
N LEU A 694 7.27 27.64 -22.16
CA LEU A 694 7.61 26.28 -21.73
C LEU A 694 8.77 25.69 -22.54
N ALA A 695 8.80 25.93 -23.86
CA ALA A 695 9.92 25.54 -24.70
C ALA A 695 11.22 26.27 -24.29
N GLU A 696 11.16 27.57 -23.98
CA GLU A 696 12.30 28.32 -23.44
C GLU A 696 12.79 27.73 -22.11
N LEU A 697 11.87 27.35 -21.20
CA LEU A 697 12.21 26.72 -19.93
C LEU A 697 12.88 25.34 -20.11
N ARG A 698 12.31 24.47 -20.95
CA ARG A 698 12.87 23.15 -21.24
C ARG A 698 14.23 23.26 -21.94
N ARG A 699 14.37 24.21 -22.86
CA ARG A 699 15.66 24.49 -23.49
C ARG A 699 16.72 24.93 -22.49
N PHE A 700 16.36 25.66 -21.43
CA PHE A 700 17.32 25.98 -20.37
C PHE A 700 17.89 24.71 -19.72
N PHE A 701 17.09 23.66 -19.56
CA PHE A 701 17.58 22.38 -19.05
C PHE A 701 18.62 21.75 -19.98
N HIS A 702 18.32 21.74 -21.29
CA HIS A 702 19.18 21.12 -22.31
C HIS A 702 20.42 21.94 -22.68
N ASP A 703 20.33 23.26 -22.65
CA ASP A 703 21.40 24.16 -23.11
C ASP A 703 22.35 24.59 -21.98
N GLN A 704 21.86 24.77 -20.76
CA GLN A 704 22.65 25.36 -19.67
C GLN A 704 23.30 24.33 -18.75
N LEU A 705 22.69 23.15 -18.59
CA LEU A 705 23.33 22.03 -17.89
C LEU A 705 24.19 21.26 -18.88
N THR A 706 25.35 20.77 -18.45
CA THR A 706 26.16 19.84 -19.25
C THR A 706 25.43 18.52 -19.44
N SER A 707 25.83 17.72 -20.44
CA SER A 707 25.26 16.37 -20.62
C SER A 707 25.45 15.49 -19.39
N GLU A 708 26.55 15.67 -18.65
CA GLU A 708 26.85 14.97 -17.40
C GLU A 708 25.89 15.40 -16.28
N ASP A 709 25.68 16.71 -16.13
CA ASP A 709 24.77 17.25 -15.11
C ASP A 709 23.32 16.82 -15.34
N ARG A 710 22.87 16.80 -16.61
CA ARG A 710 21.54 16.28 -16.97
C ARG A 710 21.41 14.79 -16.65
N ALA A 711 22.43 14.00 -16.96
CA ALA A 711 22.45 12.57 -16.64
C ALA A 711 22.37 12.33 -15.12
N GLU A 712 23.00 13.16 -14.29
CA GLU A 712 22.85 13.08 -12.84
C GLU A 712 21.42 13.41 -12.36
N VAL A 713 20.78 14.44 -12.93
CA VAL A 713 19.38 14.77 -12.61
C VAL A 713 18.45 13.62 -12.98
N ILE A 714 18.61 13.06 -14.18
CA ILE A 714 17.84 11.90 -14.64
C ILE A 714 18.09 10.72 -13.69
N LYS A 715 19.36 10.44 -13.36
CA LYS A 715 19.71 9.38 -12.42
C LYS A 715 19.04 9.56 -11.06
N PHE A 716 18.96 10.78 -10.52
CA PHE A 716 18.22 11.06 -9.28
C PHE A 716 16.74 10.70 -9.43
N LEU A 717 16.07 11.18 -10.48
CA LEU A 717 14.65 10.94 -10.73
C LEU A 717 14.34 9.45 -10.94
N THR A 718 15.19 8.74 -11.67
CA THR A 718 15.02 7.31 -11.96
C THR A 718 15.28 6.47 -10.72
N VAL A 719 16.37 6.71 -9.98
CA VAL A 719 16.72 5.92 -8.79
C VAL A 719 15.69 6.11 -7.67
N ILE A 720 15.34 7.36 -7.33
CA ILE A 720 14.34 7.61 -6.27
C ILE A 720 13.00 6.93 -6.59
N ASN A 721 12.60 6.91 -7.86
CA ASN A 721 11.39 6.26 -8.29
C ASN A 721 11.48 4.74 -8.19
N THR A 722 12.48 4.14 -8.82
CA THR A 722 12.68 2.69 -8.83
C THR A 722 12.73 2.11 -7.41
N GLU A 723 13.42 2.78 -6.49
CA GLU A 723 13.55 2.30 -5.12
C GLU A 723 12.27 2.38 -4.31
N ILE A 724 11.50 3.46 -4.45
CA ILE A 724 10.24 3.60 -3.72
C ILE A 724 9.19 2.64 -4.29
N ILE A 725 9.14 2.47 -5.61
CA ILE A 725 8.28 1.48 -6.27
C ILE A 725 8.66 0.08 -5.79
N ALA A 726 9.94 -0.30 -5.82
CA ALA A 726 10.41 -1.61 -5.37
C ALA A 726 10.07 -1.86 -3.89
N ALA A 727 10.24 -0.86 -3.03
CA ALA A 727 9.86 -0.95 -1.62
C ALA A 727 8.37 -1.29 -1.48
N LYS A 728 7.49 -0.58 -2.19
CA LYS A 728 6.04 -0.86 -2.18
C LYS A 728 5.73 -2.23 -2.75
N ALA A 729 6.43 -2.66 -3.79
CA ALA A 729 6.24 -3.97 -4.41
C ALA A 729 6.50 -5.11 -3.41
N MET A 730 7.50 -4.97 -2.51
CA MET A 730 7.77 -5.98 -1.47
C MET A 730 6.51 -6.37 -0.69
N PHE A 731 5.59 -5.42 -0.44
CA PHE A 731 4.40 -5.67 0.36
C PHE A 731 3.14 -5.84 -0.50
N LEU A 732 2.96 -4.99 -1.51
CA LEU A 732 1.72 -4.87 -2.27
C LEU A 732 1.61 -5.88 -3.42
N ALA A 733 2.74 -6.36 -3.94
CA ALA A 733 2.75 -7.25 -5.09
C ALA A 733 1.95 -8.52 -4.82
N TYR A 734 2.07 -9.12 -3.62
CA TYR A 734 1.41 -10.39 -3.33
C TYR A 734 0.82 -10.48 -1.92
N SER A 735 1.46 -9.85 -0.91
CA SER A 735 1.16 -10.17 0.49
C SER A 735 0.06 -9.31 1.11
N ASP A 736 -0.09 -8.06 0.66
CA ASP A 736 -1.04 -7.10 1.22
C ASP A 736 -1.53 -6.04 0.20
N PRO A 737 -2.17 -6.46 -0.90
CA PRO A 737 -2.55 -5.56 -2.00
C PRO A 737 -3.61 -4.51 -1.64
N PHE A 738 -4.29 -4.69 -0.51
CA PHE A 738 -5.31 -3.77 -0.01
C PHE A 738 -4.81 -2.90 1.16
N GLU A 739 -3.51 -3.01 1.49
CA GLU A 739 -2.85 -2.25 2.54
C GLU A 739 -3.58 -2.34 3.90
N LYS A 740 -3.89 -3.57 4.32
CA LYS A 740 -4.63 -3.84 5.56
C LYS A 740 -3.76 -4.45 6.67
N TYR A 741 -2.57 -4.91 6.31
CA TYR A 741 -1.66 -5.63 7.20
C TYR A 741 -0.24 -5.06 7.03
N ARG A 742 0.69 -5.83 6.45
CA ARG A 742 2.11 -5.48 6.39
C ARG A 742 2.40 -4.14 5.72
N ALA A 743 1.57 -3.67 4.78
CA ALA A 743 1.80 -2.38 4.14
C ALA A 743 1.51 -1.17 5.05
N LEU A 744 0.88 -1.35 6.22
CA LEU A 744 0.80 -0.31 7.24
C LEU A 744 2.19 0.10 7.75
N LEU A 745 3.24 -0.66 7.43
CA LEU A 745 4.61 -0.23 7.63
C LEU A 745 4.94 1.12 6.97
N PHE A 746 4.33 1.41 5.81
CA PHE A 746 4.53 2.65 5.08
C PHE A 746 4.00 3.88 5.82
N GLU A 747 3.35 3.70 6.96
CA GLU A 747 2.95 4.74 7.89
C GLU A 747 4.09 5.19 8.83
N TYR A 748 5.31 4.69 8.65
CA TYR A 748 6.46 5.12 9.45
C TYR A 748 6.55 6.65 9.46
N ALA A 749 6.67 7.24 10.66
CA ALA A 749 6.68 8.68 10.92
C ALA A 749 5.37 9.46 10.60
N HIS A 750 4.32 8.79 10.11
CA HIS A 750 3.07 9.48 9.74
C HIS A 750 2.24 9.90 10.94
N THR A 751 2.39 9.29 12.12
CA THR A 751 1.63 9.68 13.32
C THR A 751 1.93 11.15 13.69
N LEU A 752 3.20 11.50 13.92
CA LEU A 752 3.59 12.91 14.12
C LEU A 752 3.56 13.72 12.82
N GLY A 753 3.89 13.13 11.67
CA GLY A 753 3.87 13.79 10.37
C GLY A 753 2.49 14.36 10.01
N HIS A 754 1.43 13.59 10.21
CA HIS A 754 0.05 14.05 10.02
C HIS A 754 -0.36 15.09 11.07
N GLY A 755 0.08 14.92 12.33
CA GLY A 755 -0.19 15.89 13.38
C GLY A 755 0.35 17.28 13.04
N VAL A 756 1.61 17.35 12.60
CA VAL A 756 2.24 18.62 12.20
C VAL A 756 1.65 19.18 10.91
N GLU A 757 1.35 18.34 9.92
CA GLU A 757 0.68 18.76 8.67
C GLU A 757 -0.67 19.43 8.97
N ALA A 758 -1.49 18.82 9.83
CA ALA A 758 -2.80 19.34 10.20
C ALA A 758 -2.69 20.68 10.95
N PHE A 759 -1.75 20.79 11.89
CA PHE A 759 -1.49 22.05 12.59
C PHE A 759 -1.06 23.16 11.62
N MET A 760 -0.13 22.87 10.73
CA MET A 760 0.37 23.82 9.73
C MET A 760 -0.73 24.31 8.78
N ASN A 761 -1.64 23.44 8.35
CA ASN A 761 -2.79 23.85 7.55
C ASN A 761 -3.71 24.84 8.30
N GLY A 762 -3.83 24.70 9.62
CA GLY A 762 -4.47 25.71 10.48
C GLY A 762 -3.68 27.02 10.51
N LEU A 763 -2.36 26.93 10.67
CA LEU A 763 -1.44 28.08 10.70
C LEU A 763 -1.48 28.89 9.39
N TYR A 764 -1.45 28.23 8.22
CA TYR A 764 -1.51 28.89 6.92
C TYR A 764 -2.83 29.66 6.75
N ARG A 765 -3.96 29.10 7.19
CA ARG A 765 -5.25 29.81 7.14
C ARG A 765 -5.23 31.10 7.97
N ARG A 766 -4.61 31.07 9.16
CA ARG A 766 -4.41 32.28 9.98
C ARG A 766 -3.51 33.28 9.26
N ALA A 767 -2.41 32.81 8.68
CA ALA A 767 -1.49 33.65 7.91
C ALA A 767 -2.22 34.35 6.74
N THR A 768 -3.00 33.61 5.96
CA THR A 768 -3.83 34.16 4.87
C THR A 768 -4.82 35.20 5.38
N ALA A 769 -5.52 34.93 6.49
CA ALA A 769 -6.47 35.88 7.07
C ALA A 769 -5.79 37.18 7.55
N CYS A 770 -4.51 37.11 7.94
CA CYS A 770 -3.69 38.25 8.32
C CYS A 770 -2.93 38.88 7.14
N GLY A 771 -3.04 38.35 5.92
CA GLY A 771 -2.29 38.82 4.75
C GLY A 771 -0.77 38.61 4.85
N LEU A 772 -0.31 37.63 5.63
CA LEU A 772 1.10 37.30 5.79
C LEU A 772 1.58 36.38 4.66
N ASP A 773 2.77 36.65 4.12
CA ASP A 773 3.46 35.72 3.23
C ASP A 773 4.08 34.58 4.05
N TYR A 774 3.63 33.36 3.76
CA TYR A 774 4.14 32.13 4.39
C TYR A 774 4.83 31.20 3.38
N SER A 775 5.19 31.68 2.19
CA SER A 775 5.74 30.85 1.12
C SER A 775 6.99 30.06 1.51
N GLU A 776 7.90 30.62 2.33
CA GLU A 776 9.06 29.91 2.87
C GLU A 776 8.71 28.89 3.96
N ALA A 777 7.63 29.15 4.70
CA ALA A 777 7.14 28.31 5.78
C ALA A 777 6.31 27.13 5.25
N PHE A 778 5.78 27.23 4.03
CA PHE A 778 4.94 26.20 3.44
C PHE A 778 5.66 24.84 3.34
N ARG A 779 4.99 23.80 3.85
CA ARG A 779 5.41 22.41 3.82
C ARG A 779 4.33 21.54 3.21
N LEU A 780 4.72 20.70 2.27
CA LEU A 780 3.88 19.63 1.73
C LEU A 780 3.96 18.39 2.63
N HIS A 781 2.99 17.48 2.46
CA HIS A 781 2.87 16.22 3.20
C HIS A 781 4.20 15.48 3.40
N GLY A 782 4.90 15.16 2.30
CA GLY A 782 6.18 14.44 2.40
C GLY A 782 7.29 15.21 3.14
N GLN A 783 7.25 16.54 3.18
CA GLN A 783 8.19 17.32 4.00
C GLN A 783 7.86 17.18 5.49
N CYS A 784 6.57 17.16 5.85
CA CYS A 784 6.11 16.87 7.22
C CYS A 784 6.51 15.46 7.66
N VAL A 785 6.34 14.46 6.79
CA VAL A 785 6.79 13.08 7.03
C VAL A 785 8.31 13.03 7.19
N GLY A 786 9.07 13.68 6.30
CA GLY A 786 10.53 13.76 6.41
C GLY A 786 11.00 14.35 7.74
N MET A 787 10.42 15.46 8.20
CA MET A 787 10.70 16.02 9.53
C MET A 787 10.40 15.02 10.65
N ALA A 788 9.26 14.32 10.55
CA ALA A 788 8.86 13.32 11.53
C ALA A 788 9.76 12.07 11.55
N VAL A 789 10.42 11.72 10.44
CA VAL A 789 11.45 10.66 10.43
C VAL A 789 12.59 11.01 11.39
N LEU A 790 13.05 12.27 11.39
CA LEU A 790 14.08 12.72 12.35
C LEU A 790 13.61 12.55 13.79
N TRP A 791 12.35 12.90 14.06
CA TRP A 791 11.75 12.82 15.39
C TRP A 791 11.55 11.38 15.85
N ALA A 792 11.15 10.47 14.96
CA ALA A 792 11.07 9.05 15.26
C ALA A 792 12.44 8.47 15.64
N GLY A 793 13.50 8.85 14.91
CA GLY A 793 14.88 8.48 15.27
C GLY A 793 15.32 9.05 16.62
N GLU A 794 14.91 10.27 16.96
CA GLU A 794 15.21 10.89 18.26
C GLU A 794 14.43 10.24 19.41
N MET A 795 13.16 9.86 19.19
CA MET A 795 12.38 9.09 20.16
C MET A 795 13.01 7.71 20.39
N SER A 796 13.44 7.03 19.33
CA SER A 796 14.21 5.78 19.44
C SER A 796 15.46 5.95 20.30
N LYS A 797 16.21 7.05 20.09
CA LYS A 797 17.40 7.35 20.89
C LYS A 797 17.09 7.60 22.36
N GLN A 798 16.05 8.37 22.67
CA GLN A 798 15.61 8.62 24.05
C GLN A 798 15.22 7.34 24.78
N GLN A 799 14.75 6.32 24.05
CA GLN A 799 14.42 5.00 24.57
C GLN A 799 15.61 4.02 24.60
N GLY A 800 16.82 4.45 24.20
CA GLY A 800 18.00 3.60 24.15
C GLY A 800 17.97 2.55 23.03
N LEU A 801 17.11 2.74 22.02
CA LEU A 801 16.94 1.81 20.90
C LEU A 801 17.89 2.11 19.74
N LEU A 802 18.31 3.37 19.59
CA LEU A 802 19.10 3.85 18.46
C LEU A 802 20.13 4.88 18.93
N ASP A 803 21.42 4.56 18.84
CA ASP A 803 22.51 5.42 19.29
C ASP A 803 23.72 5.36 18.33
N GLY A 804 24.80 6.06 18.69
CA GLY A 804 26.07 6.07 17.97
C GLY A 804 25.94 6.21 16.45
N ASP A 805 26.60 5.30 15.75
CA ASP A 805 26.63 5.22 14.29
C ASP A 805 25.26 4.93 13.67
N GLY A 806 24.42 4.13 14.35
CA GLY A 806 23.05 3.85 13.91
C GLY A 806 22.18 5.10 13.88
N PHE A 807 22.25 5.90 14.94
CA PHE A 807 21.56 7.19 15.01
C PHE A 807 22.10 8.17 13.97
N LEU A 808 23.43 8.28 13.83
CA LEU A 808 24.06 9.14 12.83
C LEU A 808 23.64 8.74 11.41
N ALA A 809 23.65 7.45 11.10
CA ALA A 809 23.22 6.90 9.83
C ALA A 809 21.75 7.24 9.54
N HIS A 810 20.86 7.04 10.52
CA HIS A 810 19.44 7.32 10.39
C HIS A 810 19.13 8.80 10.14
N GLN A 811 19.70 9.69 10.94
CA GLN A 811 19.50 11.13 10.78
C GLN A 811 20.12 11.64 9.46
N GLY A 812 21.27 11.07 9.07
CA GLY A 812 21.96 11.41 7.84
C GLY A 812 21.11 11.21 6.58
N LEU A 813 20.20 10.22 6.56
CA LEU A 813 19.33 9.91 5.42
C LEU A 813 18.57 11.13 4.89
N LEU A 814 18.09 12.00 5.79
CA LEU A 814 17.40 13.25 5.41
C LEU A 814 18.35 14.44 5.36
N TYR A 815 19.28 14.55 6.31
CA TYR A 815 20.16 15.70 6.42
C TYR A 815 21.13 15.87 5.24
N THR A 816 21.44 14.81 4.50
CA THR A 816 22.15 14.89 3.22
C THR A 816 21.38 15.71 2.16
N PHE A 817 20.04 15.71 2.21
CA PHE A 817 19.19 16.44 1.27
C PHE A 817 18.73 17.81 1.78
N ASN A 818 19.01 18.18 3.04
CA ASN A 818 18.52 19.43 3.65
C ASN A 818 19.40 20.67 3.39
N ARG A 819 20.40 20.60 2.47
CA ARG A 819 21.29 21.74 2.19
C ARG A 819 20.54 22.98 1.73
N PHE A 820 19.50 22.79 0.92
CA PHE A 820 18.64 23.87 0.46
C PHE A 820 17.51 24.21 1.46
N GLY A 821 17.55 23.66 2.67
CA GLY A 821 16.43 23.66 3.61
C GLY A 821 15.30 22.75 3.14
N GLY A 822 14.08 23.03 3.58
CA GLY A 822 12.88 22.26 3.20
C GLY A 822 12.41 21.29 4.30
N TYR A 823 13.29 20.92 5.23
CA TYR A 823 12.92 20.21 6.47
C TYR A 823 13.19 21.03 7.73
N ASP A 824 13.61 22.29 7.56
CA ASP A 824 13.84 23.22 8.67
C ASP A 824 12.53 23.67 9.31
N PHE A 825 12.55 23.83 10.62
CA PHE A 825 11.50 24.45 11.40
C PHE A 825 11.64 25.98 11.48
N ALA A 826 12.84 26.56 11.30
CA ALA A 826 13.04 28.01 11.45
C ALA A 826 12.07 28.90 10.62
N PRO A 827 11.74 28.62 9.35
CA PRO A 827 10.73 29.39 8.63
C PRO A 827 9.32 29.29 9.25
N LEU A 828 8.97 28.12 9.77
CA LEU A 828 7.70 27.88 10.47
C LEU A 828 7.69 28.60 11.81
N ARG A 829 8.82 28.59 12.53
CA ARG A 829 8.97 29.31 13.79
C ARG A 829 8.76 30.81 13.62
N ARG A 830 9.35 31.42 12.58
CA ARG A 830 9.12 32.84 12.25
C ARG A 830 7.64 33.13 12.01
N LEU A 831 6.95 32.25 11.29
CA LEU A 831 5.51 32.38 11.06
C LEU A 831 4.69 32.25 12.35
N CYS A 832 5.07 31.31 13.22
CA CYS A 832 4.49 31.18 14.56
C CYS A 832 4.66 32.47 15.37
N ASP A 833 5.86 33.06 15.38
CA ASP A 833 6.12 34.31 16.09
C ASP A 833 5.26 35.47 15.54
N GLN A 834 5.14 35.59 14.21
CA GLN A 834 4.28 36.58 13.56
C GLN A 834 2.80 36.43 13.91
N LEU A 835 2.34 35.20 14.13
CA LEU A 835 0.97 34.87 14.49
C LEU A 835 0.76 34.74 16.02
N SER A 836 1.77 35.06 16.83
CA SER A 836 1.74 34.92 18.30
C SER A 836 1.43 33.51 18.80
N VAL A 837 1.87 32.50 18.05
CA VAL A 837 1.68 31.08 18.37
C VAL A 837 2.78 30.62 19.30
N SER A 838 2.41 30.31 20.54
CA SER A 838 3.36 29.82 21.54
C SER A 838 3.84 28.39 21.27
N LYS A 839 4.95 27.99 21.91
CA LYS A 839 5.44 26.60 21.90
C LYS A 839 4.37 25.63 22.40
N GLU A 840 3.69 25.98 23.50
CA GLU A 840 2.64 25.15 24.08
C GLU A 840 1.47 24.97 23.12
N GLU A 841 1.03 26.06 22.47
CA GLU A 841 -0.03 25.99 21.45
C GLU A 841 0.36 25.08 20.28
N PHE A 842 1.62 25.16 19.82
CA PHE A 842 2.14 24.27 18.78
C PHE A 842 2.12 22.80 19.21
N CYS A 843 2.74 22.48 20.34
CA CYS A 843 2.84 21.11 20.84
C CYS A 843 1.44 20.51 21.09
N GLU A 844 0.59 21.22 21.83
CA GLU A 844 -0.76 20.74 22.15
C GLU A 844 -1.64 20.63 20.90
N GLY A 845 -1.54 21.58 19.97
CA GLY A 845 -2.29 21.53 18.71
C GLY A 845 -1.93 20.33 17.84
N VAL A 846 -0.64 19.96 17.79
CA VAL A 846 -0.19 18.75 17.09
C VAL A 846 -0.67 17.48 17.81
N LEU A 847 -0.50 17.42 19.14
CA LEU A 847 -0.86 16.24 19.93
C LEU A 847 -2.37 15.97 19.94
N GLN A 848 -3.22 17.00 19.87
CA GLN A 848 -4.66 16.81 19.70
C GLN A 848 -5.03 16.03 18.43
N VAL A 849 -4.26 16.17 17.36
CA VAL A 849 -4.44 15.41 16.13
C VAL A 849 -3.96 13.98 16.34
N VAL A 850 -2.79 13.80 16.95
CA VAL A 850 -2.21 12.48 17.27
C VAL A 850 -3.14 11.64 18.15
N ARG A 851 -3.78 12.25 19.15
CA ARG A 851 -4.75 11.56 20.03
C ARG A 851 -5.97 11.00 19.26
N ARG A 852 -6.27 11.55 18.08
CA ARG A 852 -7.35 11.09 17.18
C ARG A 852 -6.88 10.11 16.11
N ASP A 853 -5.58 9.79 16.05
CA ASP A 853 -5.05 8.80 15.11
C ASP A 853 -5.68 7.42 15.42
N ASN A 854 -6.25 6.81 14.39
CA ASN A 854 -6.96 5.53 14.51
C ASN A 854 -6.01 4.33 14.67
N LYS A 855 -4.68 4.54 14.56
CA LYS A 855 -3.66 3.50 14.78
C LYS A 855 -3.69 2.91 16.19
N ARG A 856 -4.27 3.62 17.16
CA ARG A 856 -4.49 3.15 18.54
C ARG A 856 -5.27 1.84 18.64
N GLY A 857 -6.05 1.48 17.62
CA GLY A 857 -6.81 0.24 17.59
C GLY A 857 -5.99 -1.03 17.28
N TYR A 858 -4.74 -0.90 16.81
CA TYR A 858 -3.95 -2.03 16.31
C TYR A 858 -3.00 -2.66 17.34
N CYS A 859 -2.82 -2.04 18.50
CA CYS A 859 -2.07 -2.59 19.62
C CYS A 859 -2.61 -2.00 20.94
N LYS A 860 -2.28 -2.64 22.07
CA LYS A 860 -2.53 -2.04 23.39
C LYS A 860 -1.86 -0.67 23.48
N CYS A 861 -2.63 0.33 23.88
CA CYS A 861 -2.21 1.73 23.96
C CYS A 861 -2.87 2.37 25.18
N ALA A 862 -2.08 2.91 26.10
CA ALA A 862 -2.57 3.66 27.25
C ALA A 862 -3.25 4.96 26.81
N ALA A 863 -4.05 5.55 27.71
CA ALA A 863 -4.83 6.75 27.43
C ALA A 863 -3.94 7.95 27.04
N ASP A 864 -2.79 8.09 27.69
CA ASP A 864 -1.75 9.11 27.53
C ASP A 864 -0.62 8.71 26.56
N SER A 865 -0.83 7.66 25.78
CA SER A 865 0.08 7.22 24.74
C SER A 865 -0.57 7.32 23.36
N SER A 866 0.23 7.17 22.32
CA SER A 866 -0.22 6.89 20.95
C SER A 866 0.53 5.68 20.39
N VAL A 867 0.25 5.36 19.13
CA VAL A 867 0.87 4.25 18.43
C VAL A 867 1.68 4.79 17.26
N ASP A 868 2.95 4.41 17.21
CA ASP A 868 3.89 4.83 16.16
C ASP A 868 4.81 3.66 15.77
N GLN A 869 5.77 3.94 14.90
CA GLN A 869 6.79 3.02 14.45
C GLN A 869 8.16 3.60 14.81
N LEU A 870 9.00 2.81 15.46
CA LEU A 870 10.35 3.21 15.86
C LEU A 870 11.40 2.35 15.16
N VAL A 871 12.58 2.91 14.96
CA VAL A 871 13.76 2.21 14.42
C VAL A 871 14.67 1.83 15.59
N ARG A 872 15.33 0.68 15.52
CA ARG A 872 16.33 0.24 16.51
C ARG A 872 17.64 -0.11 15.82
N GLU A 873 18.77 0.06 16.50
CA GLU A 873 20.14 -0.30 16.07
C GLU A 873 20.66 0.42 14.82
N ARG A 874 19.93 0.39 13.70
CA ARG A 874 20.29 0.96 12.40
C ARG A 874 19.06 1.23 11.53
N PRO A 875 19.17 2.06 10.47
CA PRO A 875 18.17 2.08 9.39
C PRO A 875 17.83 0.67 8.90
N GLY A 876 16.56 0.44 8.58
CA GLY A 876 16.05 -0.84 8.09
C GLY A 876 15.66 -1.87 9.15
N CYS A 877 15.97 -1.62 10.43
CA CYS A 877 15.58 -2.50 11.54
C CYS A 877 14.50 -1.84 12.39
N LEU A 878 13.23 -2.11 12.08
CA LEU A 878 12.12 -1.57 12.88
C LEU A 878 11.94 -2.31 14.20
N LEU A 879 11.57 -1.55 15.24
CA LEU A 879 11.19 -2.10 16.54
C LEU A 879 9.93 -2.94 16.39
N ARG A 880 9.99 -4.17 16.90
CA ARG A 880 8.83 -5.05 16.93
C ARG A 880 8.01 -4.84 18.20
N SER A 881 6.69 -4.85 18.04
CA SER A 881 5.74 -4.80 19.15
C SER A 881 5.92 -5.99 20.08
N SER A 882 5.95 -5.71 21.38
CA SER A 882 5.93 -6.72 22.43
C SER A 882 4.51 -7.23 22.74
N ASP A 883 3.48 -6.56 22.23
CA ASP A 883 2.09 -6.97 22.40
C ASP A 883 1.80 -8.22 21.55
N PRO A 884 1.48 -9.37 22.18
CA PRO A 884 1.18 -10.60 21.44
C PRO A 884 -0.05 -10.45 20.55
N ASP A 885 -0.98 -9.56 20.94
CA ASP A 885 -2.24 -9.28 20.27
C ASP A 885 -2.13 -8.18 19.21
N ALA A 886 -0.97 -7.54 19.06
CA ALA A 886 -0.78 -6.55 18.01
C ALA A 886 -1.00 -7.20 16.65
N GLU A 887 -2.03 -6.73 15.94
CA GLU A 887 -2.33 -7.15 14.56
C GLU A 887 -1.13 -6.90 13.64
N LEU A 888 -0.29 -5.93 14.01
CA LEU A 888 0.89 -5.48 13.29
C LEU A 888 2.12 -5.52 14.20
N ARG A 889 3.07 -6.37 13.85
CA ARG A 889 4.29 -6.60 14.64
C ARG A 889 5.25 -5.40 14.70
N TYR A 890 4.98 -4.28 14.04
CA TYR A 890 5.90 -3.11 13.99
C TYR A 890 5.30 -1.82 14.54
N LEU A 891 4.05 -1.87 15.03
CA LEU A 891 3.43 -0.75 15.73
C LEU A 891 3.72 -0.86 17.22
N VAL A 892 4.21 0.23 17.80
CA VAL A 892 4.64 0.29 19.20
C VAL A 892 3.99 1.47 19.91
N GLU A 893 3.74 1.28 21.19
CA GLU A 893 3.26 2.36 22.06
C GLU A 893 4.36 3.41 22.24
N VAL A 894 3.99 4.67 22.06
CA VAL A 894 4.86 5.83 22.30
C VAL A 894 4.13 6.81 23.22
N THR A 895 4.78 7.20 24.32
CA THR A 895 4.19 8.12 25.28
C THR A 895 4.05 9.53 24.71
N GLU A 896 2.99 10.23 25.08
CA GLU A 896 2.79 11.62 24.66
C GLU A 896 3.94 12.52 25.12
N ASP A 897 4.52 12.27 26.29
CA ASP A 897 5.70 12.98 26.79
C ASP A 897 6.92 12.87 25.86
N SER A 898 7.14 11.69 25.27
CA SER A 898 8.21 11.48 24.28
C SER A 898 7.97 12.32 23.02
N GLN A 899 6.73 12.33 22.55
CA GLN A 899 6.30 13.11 21.39
C GLN A 899 6.39 14.62 21.65
N ARG A 900 5.95 15.07 22.83
CA ARG A 900 6.03 16.48 23.24
C ARG A 900 7.47 16.97 23.24
N ARG A 901 8.41 16.22 23.84
CA ARG A 901 9.84 16.61 23.89
C ARG A 901 10.45 16.82 22.49
N VAL A 902 10.15 15.97 21.52
CA VAL A 902 10.68 16.14 20.16
C VAL A 902 10.04 17.35 19.44
N LEU A 903 8.75 17.62 19.68
CA LEU A 903 8.06 18.80 19.15
C LEU A 903 8.60 20.11 19.74
N GLU A 904 8.88 20.15 21.05
CA GLU A 904 9.47 21.32 21.71
C GLU A 904 10.84 21.66 21.11
N ARG A 905 11.68 20.63 20.90
CA ARG A 905 13.01 20.77 20.28
C ARG A 905 12.94 21.17 18.81
N ALA A 906 11.92 20.69 18.08
CA ALA A 906 11.64 21.17 16.73
C ALA A 906 11.26 22.65 16.74
N TYR A 907 10.42 23.09 17.67
CA TYR A 907 10.03 24.49 17.83
C TYR A 907 11.23 25.41 18.18
N ASP A 908 12.24 24.86 18.86
CA ASP A 908 13.51 25.51 19.15
C ASP A 908 14.55 25.36 18.02
N CYS A 909 14.14 24.82 16.87
CA CYS A 909 14.95 24.66 15.66
C CYS A 909 16.18 23.74 15.82
N GLU A 910 16.16 22.82 16.79
CA GLU A 910 17.30 21.92 17.05
C GLU A 910 17.55 20.87 15.94
N PHE A 911 16.56 20.66 15.09
CA PHE A 911 16.62 19.74 13.95
C PHE A 911 17.00 20.45 12.63
N ASP A 912 17.27 21.76 12.64
CA ASP A 912 17.63 22.54 11.44
C ASP A 912 19.10 22.30 11.07
N LYS A 913 19.39 21.08 10.63
CA LYS A 913 20.74 20.54 10.43
C LYS A 913 20.97 20.05 9.02
N VAL A 914 22.24 19.83 8.71
CA VAL A 914 22.73 19.21 7.48
C VAL A 914 23.83 18.21 7.81
N ALA A 915 24.00 17.21 6.95
CA ALA A 915 25.13 16.30 7.03
C ALA A 915 26.32 16.93 6.30
N VAL A 916 27.50 16.89 6.92
CA VAL A 916 28.77 17.36 6.34
C VAL A 916 29.88 16.37 6.63
N LEU A 917 30.84 16.28 5.71
CA LEU A 917 32.11 15.59 5.93
C LEU A 917 33.17 16.59 6.36
N LYS A 918 33.59 16.55 7.62
CA LYS A 918 34.62 17.42 8.19
C LYS A 918 35.79 16.59 8.71
N ASP A 919 37.00 16.87 8.22
CA ASP A 919 38.23 16.13 8.57
C ASP A 919 38.09 14.60 8.36
N GLY A 920 37.35 14.19 7.32
CA GLY A 920 37.08 12.78 7.01
C GLY A 920 35.98 12.12 7.86
N ASN A 921 35.39 12.85 8.81
CA ASN A 921 34.34 12.34 9.71
C ASN A 921 32.97 12.93 9.35
N LEU A 922 31.96 12.07 9.33
CA LEU A 922 30.58 12.49 9.10
C LEU A 922 30.05 13.20 10.36
N GLN A 923 29.50 14.41 10.19
CA GLN A 923 28.97 15.21 11.28
C GLN A 923 27.62 15.82 10.89
N LEU A 924 26.75 16.01 11.89
CA LEU A 924 25.48 16.72 11.74
C LEU A 924 25.64 18.09 12.38
N VAL A 925 25.68 19.14 11.55
CA VAL A 925 25.91 20.52 11.97
C VAL A 925 24.69 21.37 11.70
N SER A 926 24.55 22.50 12.39
CA SER A 926 23.45 23.42 12.09
C SER A 926 23.57 23.95 10.66
N ARG A 927 22.43 24.21 9.98
CA ARG A 927 22.48 24.72 8.61
C ARG A 927 23.18 26.09 8.51
N MET A 928 23.17 26.88 9.60
CA MET A 928 23.92 28.13 9.68
C MET A 928 25.43 27.92 9.78
N GLU A 929 25.91 26.90 10.50
CA GLU A 929 27.34 26.56 10.53
C GLU A 929 27.86 26.08 9.17
N ALA A 930 27.00 25.41 8.41
CA ALA A 930 27.33 24.94 7.06
C ALA A 930 27.25 26.04 5.98
N SER A 931 26.60 27.18 6.23
CA SER A 931 26.49 28.28 5.26
C SER A 931 27.82 29.04 5.14
N GLY A 932 28.75 28.42 4.42
CA GLY A 932 30.11 28.89 4.18
C GLY A 932 31.07 27.79 3.73
N GLN A 933 30.66 26.52 3.82
CA GLN A 933 31.43 25.38 3.35
C GLN A 933 30.88 24.89 2.00
N GLU A 934 31.65 25.05 0.91
CA GLU A 934 31.46 24.25 -0.31
C GLU A 934 31.94 22.81 -0.06
N GLY A 935 31.34 22.14 0.92
CA GLY A 935 31.52 20.72 1.13
C GLY A 935 30.97 19.95 -0.06
N ASP A 936 31.74 18.96 -0.50
CA ASP A 936 31.31 18.01 -1.53
C ASP A 936 30.23 17.09 -0.93
N GLN A 937 28.96 17.41 -1.20
CA GLN A 937 27.82 16.61 -0.73
C GLN A 937 27.85 15.19 -1.30
N VAL A 938 28.48 14.96 -2.46
CA VAL A 938 28.66 13.62 -3.02
C VAL A 938 29.62 12.81 -2.15
N LYS A 939 30.72 13.40 -1.67
CA LYS A 939 31.61 12.75 -0.68
C LYS A 939 30.91 12.50 0.65
N THR A 940 30.09 13.45 1.10
CA THR A 940 29.30 13.30 2.34
C THR A 940 28.32 12.13 2.21
N ALA A 941 27.59 12.06 1.10
CA ALA A 941 26.70 10.95 0.76
C ALA A 941 27.45 9.60 0.70
N SER A 942 28.61 9.57 0.05
CA SER A 942 29.45 8.37 -0.03
C SER A 942 29.93 7.90 1.34
N ALA A 943 30.37 8.80 2.22
CA ALA A 943 30.75 8.48 3.59
C ALA A 943 29.57 7.93 4.41
N LEU A 944 28.40 8.55 4.29
CA LEU A 944 27.17 8.07 4.93
C LEU A 944 26.78 6.67 4.44
N ARG A 945 26.87 6.41 3.13
CA ARG A 945 26.60 5.07 2.59
C ARG A 945 27.61 4.05 3.11
N GLY A 946 28.89 4.42 3.21
CA GLY A 946 29.92 3.58 3.82
C GLY A 946 29.58 3.18 5.26
N LEU A 947 29.14 4.16 6.06
CA LEU A 947 28.68 3.94 7.44
C LEU A 947 27.49 2.98 7.51
N ILE A 948 26.45 3.21 6.70
CA ILE A 948 25.29 2.31 6.61
C ILE A 948 25.75 0.91 6.24
N GLY A 949 26.59 0.77 5.22
CA GLY A 949 27.13 -0.51 4.77
C GLY A 949 27.88 -1.26 5.88
N SER A 950 28.64 -0.58 6.74
CA SER A 950 29.29 -1.23 7.89
C SER A 950 28.31 -1.77 8.93
N LEU A 951 27.17 -1.12 9.13
CA LEU A 951 26.12 -1.58 10.05
C LEU A 951 25.39 -2.85 9.55
N TYR A 952 25.55 -3.19 8.27
CA TYR A 952 24.95 -4.36 7.62
C TYR A 952 25.95 -5.51 7.37
N LYS A 953 27.25 -5.32 7.67
CA LYS A 953 28.23 -6.40 7.59
C LYS A 953 28.16 -7.20 8.90
N GLU A 954 27.90 -8.50 8.80
CA GLU A 954 27.99 -9.40 9.95
C GLU A 954 29.35 -9.25 10.63
N GLY A 955 29.34 -9.17 11.97
CA GLY A 955 30.56 -9.09 12.75
C GLY A 955 31.47 -10.29 12.47
N SER A 956 32.61 -10.03 11.82
CA SER A 956 33.84 -10.80 12.04
C SER A 956 34.43 -10.41 13.40
N GLY A 957 33.63 -10.55 14.45
CA GLY A 957 33.96 -10.08 15.78
C GLY A 957 33.35 -11.01 16.81
N GLU A 958 34.16 -11.97 17.24
CA GLU A 958 34.10 -12.45 18.62
C GLU A 958 33.87 -11.24 19.54
N THR A 959 32.70 -11.17 20.15
CA THR A 959 32.50 -10.38 21.35
C THR A 959 31.95 -11.34 22.40
N GLU A 960 32.90 -11.90 23.15
CA GLU A 960 32.68 -12.37 24.50
C GLU A 960 32.02 -11.26 25.32
N ALA A 961 30.77 -11.49 25.77
CA ALA A 961 30.25 -11.14 27.10
C ALA A 961 28.81 -11.66 27.26
#